data_AF-A0A7V8VHF3-F1
#
_entry.id   AF-A0A7V8VHF3-F1
#
_cell.length_a   1.000
_cell.length_b   1.000
_cell.length_c   1.000
_cell.angle_alpha   90.00
_cell.angle_beta   90.00
_cell.angle_gamma   90.00
#
_symmetry.space_group_name_H-M   'P 1'
#
loop_
_entity.id
_entity.type
_entity.pdbx_description
1 polymer ?
#
loop_
_entity_poly.entity_id
_entity_poly.type
_entity_poly.pdbx_seq_one_letter_code
_entity_poly.pdbx_strand_id
1 'polypeptide(L)'
;MVTQSEVQSVRPAAVVGPIRSWTRARDRFLVILVAMVAGASASFVARNSDVWLHRAVGRLLAQGEYQFGVDPFGQETAGRYWTNHAWLYDWGLYVLWKYAGEQVVMAVKAALAALLAGLLWQMSRRGAGDWLAAALVLLAILALSPRLLLQPTLLSLLALAAVLWCCQQGGRRLWGLPLLTAGWVNLDSWFFLGPLAALAEVLRPRQVEEGKRPWGVLLVTGLASLCSPHHWHAWTWPVELSPAVWWYGWPSDPRLSGVFAAPWSGVRWRNGDIPLPLAALLLLLGLWLLAVIALVRRRQWSAPLLLGLVLCPLALWQARLAPLWTVAAVPVIAAHLGRLFTAWHGARGPFALTTLAALVLLGALIFPGSLGLWPRDREGLSWRISEHPTLRRVAEAVQRWQANSGSSPPPLFTTHPDVAHYLAWFAPGVRSSYDSRLTLFADRAPQVRQLSAQLGLLPSTTEGESPTEAATAGEASAVEAAVPPGLLAVLYDPDRGRWSAALKEVYQNRGAWRPVQVAGSALVLLRAPGRAEDWQQLLERDWQDRQLQPEGGGPAFLALPQPWWRWSWPRSRSGSSQADAASVYLRLQELMPADTSEPRAALLALRAARCGLEQDPADALAWLLAARTAQMLLQHPWESTPPFPPLQQLRLAQYRAALVQAVRHQPDWLAVQEALVHAWLNLPAWDIAWTHVQQVLHWQRRTGPLPGEDAAAFQQRCAQWQELAAQIEQQLRDNENRFILRSSGLAGQPLLRARLAAQLGLYETALEVLQSSSAELYGSEGVVLLLELLVQTGRVAEARILLDRNEWRQQPLSLGLYEVPLPDDSGPRSRSRPRTYQLPAYLWFELLTAVAAGQYRQAQEAAEAIRRFLHEERERLLPASLPVALAQAVGSEVGLSAPGSGLLAFRWLGHWKTARLTQSWEHAQTLRLAAADFALLSGLLALESGDFALARRVLTEADRGYHEEEAPGSNHPGRHLLERYRKLLPEPPLKAAL
;
A
#
# COMPACT_ATOMS: atom_id res chain seq x y z
N MET A 1 -28.07 90.90 42.53
CA MET A 1 -28.05 90.80 41.05
C MET A 1 -26.97 89.79 40.69
N VAL A 2 -27.18 88.59 40.14
CA VAL A 2 -28.33 87.90 39.55
C VAL A 2 -28.19 86.39 39.90
N THR A 3 -29.35 85.76 40.04
CA THR A 3 -29.77 84.41 40.46
C THR A 3 -28.84 83.19 40.32
N GLN A 4 -28.73 82.45 41.43
CA GLN A 4 -28.40 81.01 41.49
C GLN A 4 -29.57 80.17 40.96
N SER A 5 -29.29 79.11 40.19
CA SER A 5 -30.22 78.02 39.92
C SER A 5 -29.56 76.68 40.29
N GLU A 6 -30.26 75.94 41.16
CA GLU A 6 -29.99 74.55 41.52
C GLU A 6 -30.17 73.63 40.30
N VAL A 7 -29.22 72.70 40.09
CA VAL A 7 -29.51 71.41 39.44
C VAL A 7 -28.76 70.31 40.19
N GLN A 8 -29.54 69.29 40.55
CA GLN A 8 -29.26 68.17 41.45
C GLN A 8 -28.07 67.29 41.01
N SER A 9 -27.29 66.85 42.01
CA SER A 9 -26.28 65.80 41.89
C SER A 9 -26.92 64.42 41.78
N VAL A 10 -27.02 63.88 40.56
CA VAL A 10 -27.30 62.45 40.34
C VAL A 10 -25.97 61.70 40.39
N ARG A 11 -25.75 60.89 41.43
CA ARG A 11 -24.71 59.85 41.45
C ARG A 11 -25.13 58.72 40.51
N PRO A 12 -24.37 58.35 39.46
CA PRO A 12 -24.60 57.06 38.81
C PRO A 12 -24.08 55.95 39.72
N ALA A 13 -25.00 55.07 40.11
CA ALA A 13 -24.73 53.83 40.81
C ALA A 13 -23.65 53.01 40.09
N ALA A 14 -22.72 52.44 40.86
CA ALA A 14 -21.72 51.51 40.37
C ALA A 14 -22.40 50.23 39.84
N VAL A 15 -22.57 50.15 38.51
CA VAL A 15 -22.89 48.88 37.83
C VAL A 15 -21.60 48.05 37.79
N VAL A 16 -21.40 47.25 38.83
CA VAL A 16 -20.35 46.22 38.88
C VAL A 16 -20.94 44.89 38.39
N GLY A 17 -20.60 44.49 37.16
CA GLY A 17 -20.90 43.19 36.50
C GLY A 17 -21.88 43.34 35.32
N PRO A 18 -21.63 42.78 34.09
CA PRO A 18 -21.08 41.44 33.78
C PRO A 18 -19.91 41.40 32.76
N ILE A 19 -19.41 42.54 32.26
CA ILE A 19 -18.50 42.63 31.09
C ILE A 19 -17.17 41.87 31.30
N ARG A 20 -16.64 41.81 32.54
CA ARG A 20 -15.40 41.05 32.87
C ARG A 20 -15.57 39.52 32.88
N SER A 21 -16.79 39.00 33.00
CA SER A 21 -17.04 37.54 33.01
C SER A 21 -17.07 36.95 31.59
N TRP A 22 -17.59 37.71 30.63
CA TRP A 22 -17.71 37.30 29.23
C TRP A 22 -16.36 37.25 28.50
N THR A 23 -15.41 38.11 28.85
CA THR A 23 -14.05 38.07 28.29
C THR A 23 -13.33 36.79 28.74
N ARG A 24 -13.34 36.48 30.04
CA ARG A 24 -12.74 35.26 30.58
C ARG A 24 -13.34 33.98 29.98
N ALA A 25 -14.65 33.96 29.72
CA ALA A 25 -15.31 32.81 29.09
C ALA A 25 -14.85 32.60 27.64
N ARG A 26 -14.73 33.69 26.85
CA ARG A 26 -14.22 33.67 25.47
C ARG A 26 -12.76 33.23 25.40
N ASP A 27 -11.92 33.73 26.31
CA ASP A 27 -10.50 33.38 26.35
C ASP A 27 -10.32 31.90 26.72
N ARG A 28 -11.08 31.40 27.71
CA ARG A 28 -11.11 29.98 28.06
C ARG A 28 -11.56 29.12 26.88
N PHE A 29 -12.60 29.55 26.18
CA PHE A 29 -13.10 28.83 25.00
C PHE A 29 -12.02 28.73 23.90
N LEU A 30 -11.32 29.82 23.57
CA LEU A 30 -10.24 29.78 22.58
C LEU A 30 -9.10 28.87 22.99
N VAL A 31 -8.67 28.90 24.25
CA VAL A 31 -7.60 28.02 24.73
C VAL A 31 -7.99 26.56 24.63
N ILE A 32 -9.22 26.22 25.06
CA ILE A 32 -9.74 24.85 24.93
C ILE A 32 -9.80 24.46 23.46
N LEU A 33 -10.26 25.34 22.57
CA LEU A 33 -10.34 25.08 21.15
C LEU A 33 -8.97 24.86 20.50
N VAL A 34 -7.98 25.70 20.82
CA VAL A 34 -6.59 25.53 20.35
C VAL A 34 -5.99 24.23 20.88
N ALA A 35 -6.22 23.90 22.15
CA ALA A 35 -5.77 22.64 22.74
C ALA A 35 -6.43 21.42 22.07
N MET A 36 -7.73 21.51 21.74
CA MET A 36 -8.43 20.48 20.98
C MET A 36 -7.85 20.31 19.57
N VAL A 37 -7.59 21.41 18.85
CA VAL A 37 -6.94 21.35 17.52
C VAL A 37 -5.54 20.75 17.61
N ALA A 38 -4.76 21.08 18.64
CA ALA A 38 -3.43 20.52 18.86
C ALA A 38 -3.46 19.03 19.22
N GLY A 39 -4.36 18.61 20.11
CA GLY A 39 -4.56 17.19 20.44
C GLY A 39 -5.06 16.39 19.24
N ALA A 40 -6.02 16.93 18.49
CA ALA A 40 -6.52 16.34 17.25
C ALA A 40 -5.42 16.24 16.19
N SER A 41 -4.56 17.26 16.05
CA SER A 41 -3.47 17.23 15.08
C SER A 41 -2.38 16.20 15.43
N ALA A 42 -2.28 15.76 16.69
CA ALA A 42 -1.40 14.65 17.09
C ALA A 42 -2.12 13.28 17.10
N SER A 43 -3.43 13.23 16.94
CA SER A 43 -4.26 12.02 17.04
C SER A 43 -4.35 11.26 15.72
N PHE A 44 -3.23 10.79 15.19
CA PHE A 44 -3.18 9.97 13.97
C PHE A 44 -2.37 8.70 14.23
N VAL A 45 -2.58 7.66 13.40
CA VAL A 45 -1.89 6.36 13.52
C VAL A 45 -0.37 6.54 13.56
N ALA A 46 0.29 5.99 14.59
CA ALA A 46 1.75 5.99 14.64
C ALA A 46 2.29 4.91 13.69
N ARG A 47 2.90 5.33 12.58
CA ARG A 47 3.50 4.45 11.54
C ARG A 47 5.01 4.40 11.57
N ASN A 48 5.64 5.23 12.41
CA ASN A 48 7.08 5.32 12.50
C ASN A 48 7.66 4.06 13.15
N SER A 49 8.67 3.46 12.51
CA SER A 49 9.23 2.15 12.88
C SER A 49 10.11 2.21 14.14
N ASP A 50 10.71 3.37 14.42
CA ASP A 50 11.57 3.64 15.58
C ASP A 50 10.85 3.45 16.93
N VAL A 51 9.51 3.52 16.96
CA VAL A 51 8.70 3.15 18.14
C VAL A 51 9.08 1.76 18.66
N TRP A 52 9.35 0.81 17.77
CA TRP A 52 9.72 -0.56 18.15
C TRP A 52 11.10 -0.64 18.80
N LEU A 53 12.06 0.17 18.32
CA LEU A 53 13.38 0.28 18.94
C LEU A 53 13.27 0.89 20.36
N HIS A 54 12.55 2.00 20.50
CA HIS A 54 12.32 2.65 21.80
C HIS A 54 11.66 1.69 22.81
N ARG A 55 10.66 0.91 22.36
CA ARG A 55 10.04 -0.13 23.19
C ARG A 55 11.01 -1.24 23.58
N ALA A 56 11.86 -1.69 22.65
CA ALA A 56 12.84 -2.74 22.92
C ALA A 56 13.84 -2.31 23.99
N VAL A 57 14.31 -1.06 23.91
CA VAL A 57 15.16 -0.47 24.95
C VAL A 57 14.42 -0.38 26.29
N GLY A 58 13.18 0.13 26.29
CA GLY A 58 12.37 0.24 27.50
C GLY A 58 12.10 -1.11 28.17
N ARG A 59 11.96 -2.19 27.39
CA ARG A 59 11.84 -3.56 27.89
C ARG A 59 13.11 -4.01 28.62
N LEU A 60 14.29 -3.84 28.01
CA LEU A 60 15.57 -4.19 28.62
C LEU A 60 15.82 -3.39 29.91
N LEU A 61 15.47 -2.10 29.91
CA LEU A 61 15.53 -1.23 31.11
C LEU A 61 14.62 -1.75 32.23
N ALA A 62 13.37 -2.10 31.91
CA ALA A 62 12.41 -2.60 32.89
C ALA A 62 12.75 -4.00 33.42
N GLN A 63 13.52 -4.79 32.67
CA GLN A 63 14.00 -6.13 33.08
C GLN A 63 15.33 -6.08 33.82
N GLY A 64 16.03 -4.94 33.84
CA GLY A 64 17.37 -4.81 34.44
C GLY A 64 18.50 -5.41 33.59
N GLU A 65 18.22 -5.72 32.31
CA GLU A 65 19.18 -6.31 31.36
C GLU A 65 19.95 -5.23 30.57
N TYR A 66 19.53 -3.96 30.69
CA TYR A 66 20.16 -2.84 29.99
C TYR A 66 21.43 -2.34 30.69
N GLN A 67 22.50 -2.15 29.91
CA GLN A 67 23.77 -1.59 30.38
C GLN A 67 24.05 -0.25 29.70
N PHE A 68 24.26 0.81 30.50
CA PHE A 68 24.55 2.14 29.97
C PHE A 68 25.91 2.16 29.25
N GLY A 69 25.93 2.77 28.05
CA GLY A 69 27.13 2.88 27.21
C GLY A 69 27.36 1.69 26.28
N VAL A 70 26.59 0.60 26.42
CA VAL A 70 26.72 -0.61 25.60
C VAL A 70 25.50 -0.77 24.71
N ASP A 71 25.72 -0.99 23.42
CA ASP A 71 24.64 -1.27 22.45
C ASP A 71 24.25 -2.76 22.44
N PRO A 72 22.99 -3.11 22.73
CA PRO A 72 22.52 -4.49 22.71
C PRO A 72 22.05 -4.97 21.33
N PHE A 73 21.78 -4.07 20.36
CA PHE A 73 21.10 -4.43 19.10
C PHE A 73 22.00 -4.46 17.87
N GLY A 74 23.07 -3.67 17.83
CA GLY A 74 23.97 -3.61 16.69
C GLY A 74 24.99 -4.74 16.68
N GLN A 75 25.33 -5.21 15.49
CA GLN A 75 26.51 -6.06 15.29
C GLN A 75 27.78 -5.24 15.43
N GLU A 76 28.84 -5.85 15.96
CA GLU A 76 30.18 -5.26 15.96
C GLU A 76 30.22 -3.79 16.47
N THR A 77 29.34 -3.45 17.41
CA THR A 77 29.35 -2.18 18.14
C THR A 77 30.14 -2.29 19.46
N ALA A 78 30.73 -3.47 19.70
CA ALA A 78 31.62 -3.72 20.83
C ALA A 78 32.78 -2.71 20.86
N GLY A 79 33.02 -2.11 22.02
CA GLY A 79 34.02 -1.07 22.21
C GLY A 79 33.57 0.34 21.79
N ARG A 80 32.38 0.52 21.21
CA ARG A 80 31.79 1.83 20.92
C ARG A 80 30.86 2.25 22.05
N TYR A 81 31.00 3.47 22.53
CA TYR A 81 30.12 4.00 23.55
C TYR A 81 28.79 4.44 22.93
N TRP A 82 27.69 3.79 23.30
CA TRP A 82 26.35 4.23 22.91
C TRP A 82 25.75 5.16 23.96
N THR A 83 25.62 6.44 23.59
CA THR A 83 24.86 7.41 24.36
C THR A 83 23.38 7.29 24.02
N ASN A 84 22.58 6.72 24.91
CA ASN A 84 21.13 6.73 24.77
C ASN A 84 20.53 7.94 25.50
N HIS A 85 20.33 9.04 24.79
CA HIS A 85 19.69 10.23 25.34
C HIS A 85 18.23 10.03 25.71
N ALA A 86 17.56 9.03 25.13
CA ALA A 86 16.12 8.80 25.28
C ALA A 86 15.77 7.71 26.29
N TRP A 87 16.71 7.24 27.12
CA TRP A 87 16.48 6.10 28.02
C TRP A 87 15.26 6.28 28.95
N LEU A 88 15.00 7.50 29.46
CA LEU A 88 13.86 7.76 30.33
C LEU A 88 12.55 7.77 29.54
N TYR A 89 12.59 8.26 28.30
CA TYR A 89 11.47 8.16 27.36
C TYR A 89 11.18 6.70 27.02
N ASP A 90 12.20 5.91 26.68
CA ASP A 90 12.09 4.49 26.33
C ASP A 90 11.42 3.68 27.44
N TRP A 91 11.92 3.88 28.67
CA TRP A 91 11.35 3.25 29.86
C TRP A 91 9.90 3.67 30.10
N GLY A 92 9.62 4.99 30.05
CA GLY A 92 8.27 5.52 30.24
C GLY A 92 7.28 5.02 29.17
N LEU A 93 7.70 4.97 27.91
CA LEU A 93 6.92 4.45 26.79
C LEU A 93 6.59 2.97 26.99
N TYR A 94 7.58 2.15 27.34
CA TYR A 94 7.37 0.72 27.58
C TYR A 94 6.44 0.46 28.77
N VAL A 95 6.64 1.14 29.90
CA VAL A 95 5.80 1.00 31.10
C VAL A 95 4.37 1.42 30.81
N LEU A 96 4.16 2.58 30.18
CA LEU A 96 2.83 3.06 29.83
C LEU A 96 2.11 2.10 28.89
N TRP A 97 2.82 1.60 27.87
CA TRP A 97 2.26 0.62 26.95
C TRP A 97 1.89 -0.68 27.67
N LYS A 98 2.80 -1.23 28.48
CA LYS A 98 2.62 -2.52 29.16
C LYS A 98 1.40 -2.53 30.08
N TYR A 99 1.16 -1.44 30.82
CA TYR A 99 0.09 -1.39 31.82
C TYR A 99 -1.19 -0.70 31.34
N ALA A 100 -1.12 0.21 30.36
CA ALA A 100 -2.27 1.01 29.93
C ALA A 100 -2.66 0.81 28.45
N GLY A 101 -1.85 0.10 27.67
CA GLY A 101 -2.11 -0.20 26.26
C GLY A 101 -1.80 0.96 25.29
N GLU A 102 -1.91 0.68 23.99
CA GLU A 102 -1.54 1.62 22.92
C GLU A 102 -2.42 2.88 22.87
N GLN A 103 -3.72 2.77 23.21
CA GLN A 103 -4.64 3.90 23.17
C GLN A 103 -4.24 5.00 24.17
N VAL A 104 -3.79 4.60 25.36
CA VAL A 104 -3.35 5.54 26.39
C VAL A 104 -2.03 6.20 26.00
N VAL A 105 -1.10 5.45 25.38
CA VAL A 105 0.14 6.03 24.82
C VAL A 105 -0.19 7.14 23.81
N MET A 106 -1.13 6.88 22.91
CA MET A 106 -1.57 7.85 21.91
C MET A 106 -2.32 9.03 22.53
N ALA A 107 -3.14 8.81 23.55
CA ALA A 107 -3.80 9.87 24.30
C ALA A 107 -2.80 10.76 25.04
N VAL A 108 -1.75 10.18 25.65
CA VAL A 108 -0.66 10.94 26.27
C VAL A 108 0.08 11.77 25.22
N LYS A 109 0.38 11.22 24.04
CA LYS A 109 0.96 11.99 22.92
C LYS A 109 0.08 13.19 22.55
N ALA A 110 -1.22 12.99 22.40
CA ALA A 110 -2.17 14.05 22.09
C ALA A 110 -2.23 15.11 23.21
N ALA A 111 -2.20 14.69 24.47
CA ALA A 111 -2.16 15.60 25.61
C ALA A 111 -0.86 16.42 25.67
N LEU A 112 0.28 15.82 25.33
CA LEU A 112 1.58 16.51 25.23
C LEU A 112 1.56 17.59 24.12
N ALA A 113 0.94 17.31 22.97
CA ALA A 113 0.75 18.31 21.92
C ALA A 113 -0.19 19.45 22.36
N ALA A 114 -1.26 19.15 23.08
CA ALA A 114 -2.15 20.15 23.67
C ALA A 114 -1.44 21.01 24.72
N LEU A 115 -0.59 20.42 25.56
CA LEU A 115 0.24 21.12 26.53
C LEU A 115 1.24 22.07 25.84
N LEU A 116 1.85 21.62 24.75
CA LEU A 116 2.76 22.45 23.93
C LEU A 116 2.04 23.68 23.39
N ALA A 117 0.84 23.49 22.83
CA ALA A 117 0.00 24.59 22.36
C ALA A 117 -0.36 25.56 23.49
N GLY A 118 -0.69 25.04 24.68
CA GLY A 118 -0.98 25.84 25.86
C GLY A 118 0.20 26.71 26.31
N LEU A 119 1.42 26.15 26.32
CA LEU A 119 2.65 26.88 26.63
C LEU A 119 2.93 27.98 25.59
N LEU A 120 2.85 27.65 24.29
CA LEU A 120 3.04 28.63 23.20
C LEU A 120 2.02 29.76 23.26
N TRP A 121 0.77 29.45 23.61
CA TRP A 121 -0.27 30.45 23.82
C TRP A 121 0.06 31.34 25.01
N GLN A 122 0.48 30.77 26.14
CA GLN A 122 0.82 31.53 27.34
C GLN A 122 2.01 32.48 27.11
N MET A 123 2.98 32.07 26.31
CA MET A 123 4.11 32.93 25.92
C MET A 123 3.69 34.06 24.98
N SER A 124 2.81 33.75 24.03
CA SER A 124 2.38 34.67 22.97
C SER A 124 1.35 35.71 23.44
N ARG A 125 0.43 35.32 24.34
CA ARG A 125 -0.69 36.19 24.78
C ARG A 125 -0.24 37.48 25.47
N ARG A 126 0.95 37.48 26.08
CA ARG A 126 1.52 38.66 26.73
C ARG A 126 1.91 39.77 25.77
N GLY A 127 2.33 39.39 24.57
CA GLY A 127 2.70 40.34 23.53
C GLY A 127 1.52 40.74 22.66
N ALA A 128 0.63 39.79 22.35
CA ALA A 128 -0.32 39.87 21.25
C ALA A 128 -1.82 39.92 21.63
N GLY A 129 -2.17 39.72 22.91
CA GLY A 129 -3.54 39.45 23.31
C GLY A 129 -4.01 38.03 22.94
N ASP A 130 -5.20 37.64 23.41
CA ASP A 130 -5.62 36.23 23.43
C ASP A 130 -5.99 35.67 22.05
N TRP A 131 -6.68 36.45 21.20
CA TRP A 131 -7.09 35.98 19.86
C TRP A 131 -5.91 35.83 18.89
N LEU A 132 -4.98 36.79 18.88
CA LEU A 132 -3.83 36.77 17.98
C LEU A 132 -2.82 35.70 18.43
N ALA A 133 -2.65 35.51 19.73
CA ALA A 133 -1.91 34.37 20.26
C ALA A 133 -2.55 33.04 19.83
N ALA A 134 -3.88 32.90 19.91
CA ALA A 134 -4.57 31.71 19.43
C ALA A 134 -4.35 31.49 17.92
N ALA A 135 -4.45 32.54 17.10
CA ALA A 135 -4.21 32.46 15.65
C ALA A 135 -2.80 31.99 15.30
N LEU A 136 -1.78 32.56 15.96
CA LEU A 136 -0.37 32.20 15.74
C LEU A 136 -0.08 30.79 16.22
N VAL A 137 -0.68 30.34 17.33
CA VAL A 137 -0.53 28.96 17.81
C VAL A 137 -1.21 27.98 16.87
N LEU A 138 -2.40 28.28 16.33
CA LEU A 138 -3.03 27.43 15.31
C LEU A 138 -2.14 27.29 14.06
N LEU A 139 -1.53 28.40 13.62
CA LEU A 139 -0.59 28.40 12.51
C LEU A 139 0.69 27.59 12.83
N ALA A 140 1.19 27.70 14.06
CA ALA A 140 2.32 26.91 14.54
C ALA A 140 2.00 25.42 14.56
N ILE A 141 0.84 25.02 15.11
CA ILE A 141 0.39 23.63 15.15
C ILE A 141 0.23 23.07 13.74
N LEU A 142 -0.28 23.86 12.80
CA LEU A 142 -0.38 23.47 11.40
C LEU A 142 1.01 23.19 10.79
N ALA A 143 2.01 24.05 11.04
CA ALA A 143 3.40 23.83 10.61
C ALA A 143 4.08 22.64 11.31
N LEU A 144 3.79 22.43 12.61
CA LEU A 144 4.31 21.32 13.43
C LEU A 144 3.71 19.97 13.05
N SER A 145 2.49 19.97 12.52
CA SER A 145 1.65 18.78 12.39
C SER A 145 2.28 17.58 11.66
N PRO A 146 3.07 17.71 10.56
CA PRO A 146 3.67 16.56 9.90
C PRO A 146 4.70 15.82 10.77
N ARG A 147 5.16 16.46 11.86
CA ARG A 147 6.24 15.98 12.73
C ARG A 147 5.78 15.70 14.17
N LEU A 148 4.48 15.74 14.48
CA LEU A 148 3.93 15.32 15.78
C LEU A 148 3.85 13.78 15.91
N LEU A 149 4.93 13.11 15.53
CA LEU A 149 5.10 11.65 15.58
C LEU A 149 5.22 11.17 17.03
N LEU A 150 5.03 9.86 17.26
CA LEU A 150 5.30 9.25 18.56
C LEU A 150 6.81 9.08 18.71
N GLN A 151 7.49 10.15 19.13
CA GLN A 151 8.95 10.24 19.24
C GLN A 151 9.38 11.07 20.47
N PRO A 152 10.63 10.90 20.97
CA PRO A 152 11.17 11.71 22.06
C PRO A 152 11.23 13.21 21.75
N THR A 153 11.35 13.57 20.46
CA THR A 153 11.40 14.96 19.98
C THR A 153 10.21 15.81 20.42
N LEU A 154 9.02 15.23 20.63
CA LEU A 154 7.86 15.96 21.17
C LEU A 154 8.12 16.49 22.59
N LEU A 155 8.84 15.73 23.42
CA LEU A 155 9.26 16.16 24.74
C LEU A 155 10.32 17.28 24.67
N SER A 156 11.20 17.23 23.67
CA SER A 156 12.13 18.33 23.40
C SER A 156 11.44 19.62 22.99
N LEU A 157 10.37 19.55 22.20
CA LEU A 157 9.56 20.73 21.86
C LEU A 157 8.91 21.35 23.11
N LEU A 158 8.39 20.51 24.00
CA LEU A 158 7.82 20.93 25.29
C LEU A 158 8.87 21.55 26.21
N ALA A 159 10.02 20.89 26.36
CA ALA A 159 11.12 21.37 27.20
C ALA A 159 11.68 22.70 26.67
N LEU A 160 11.86 22.83 25.35
CA LEU A 160 12.24 24.10 24.70
C LEU A 160 11.22 25.20 24.99
N ALA A 161 9.92 24.94 24.82
CA ALA A 161 8.87 25.90 25.13
C ALA A 161 8.90 26.32 26.62
N ALA A 162 9.10 25.38 27.54
CA ALA A 162 9.20 25.65 28.98
C ALA A 162 10.46 26.47 29.33
N VAL A 163 11.62 26.16 28.72
CA VAL A 163 12.86 26.92 28.88
C VAL A 163 12.69 28.35 28.39
N LEU A 164 12.14 28.54 27.19
CA LEU A 164 11.89 29.87 26.64
C LEU A 164 10.86 30.65 27.47
N TRP A 165 9.85 29.97 28.02
CA TRP A 165 8.92 30.56 28.96
C TRP A 165 9.64 31.07 30.21
N CYS A 166 10.53 30.29 30.82
CA CYS A 166 11.36 30.73 31.95
C CYS A 166 12.22 31.96 31.60
N CYS A 167 12.86 31.98 30.43
CA CYS A 167 13.62 33.12 29.93
C CYS A 167 12.75 34.38 29.79
N GLN A 168 11.52 34.23 29.28
CA GLN A 168 10.57 35.34 29.11
C GLN A 168 10.14 35.95 30.45
N GLN A 169 10.06 35.16 31.53
CA GLN A 169 9.67 35.68 32.85
C GLN A 169 10.81 36.42 33.55
N GLY A 170 12.05 36.01 33.31
CA GLY A 170 13.23 36.55 33.99
C GLY A 170 13.26 36.30 35.51
N GLY A 171 14.18 36.99 36.18
CA GLY A 171 14.33 36.97 37.64
C GLY A 171 14.56 35.56 38.21
N ARG A 172 13.86 35.23 39.31
CA ARG A 172 13.98 33.93 39.99
C ARG A 172 13.56 32.75 39.12
N ARG A 173 12.71 32.94 38.10
CA ARG A 173 12.22 31.85 37.24
C ARG A 173 13.29 31.32 36.28
N LEU A 174 14.38 32.06 36.07
CA LEU A 174 15.55 31.58 35.34
C LEU A 174 16.20 30.37 36.01
N TRP A 175 16.05 30.20 37.33
CA TRP A 175 16.51 29.00 38.05
C TRP A 175 15.70 27.73 37.72
N GLY A 176 14.63 27.85 36.93
CA GLY A 176 13.98 26.69 36.30
C GLY A 176 14.82 26.05 35.20
N LEU A 177 15.74 26.78 34.55
CA LEU A 177 16.56 26.27 33.45
C LEU A 177 17.42 25.05 33.85
N PRO A 178 18.17 25.09 34.98
CA PRO A 178 18.89 23.92 35.45
C PRO A 178 18.00 22.71 35.69
N LEU A 179 16.85 22.88 36.36
CA LEU A 179 15.95 21.78 36.67
C LEU A 179 15.37 21.14 35.39
N LEU A 180 14.92 21.98 34.45
CA LEU A 180 14.41 21.52 33.16
C LEU A 180 15.50 20.82 32.36
N THR A 181 16.73 21.35 32.34
CA THR A 181 17.86 20.76 31.62
C THR A 181 18.28 19.41 32.23
N ALA A 182 18.28 19.28 33.56
CA ALA A 182 18.57 18.01 34.24
C ALA A 182 17.53 16.93 33.92
N GLY A 183 16.25 17.29 33.79
CA GLY A 183 15.23 16.35 33.31
C GLY A 183 15.38 16.05 31.82
N TRP A 184 15.64 17.08 31.01
CA TRP A 184 15.66 16.99 29.55
C TRP A 184 16.81 16.15 29.00
N VAL A 185 18.01 16.20 29.61
CA VAL A 185 19.16 15.39 29.16
C VAL A 185 18.91 13.87 29.18
N ASN A 186 17.90 13.43 29.93
CA ASN A 186 17.50 12.02 30.02
C ASN A 186 16.36 11.64 29.05
N LEU A 187 15.76 12.61 28.36
CA LEU A 187 14.60 12.42 27.49
C LEU A 187 14.95 12.42 26.00
N ASP A 188 15.88 13.27 25.56
CA ASP A 188 16.22 13.43 24.15
C ASP A 188 17.53 14.21 23.95
N SER A 189 18.17 14.02 22.79
CA SER A 189 19.48 14.64 22.47
C SER A 189 19.47 16.16 22.32
N TRP A 190 18.31 16.80 22.13
CA TRP A 190 18.20 18.25 21.95
C TRP A 190 18.29 19.08 23.25
N PHE A 191 18.62 18.46 24.39
CA PHE A 191 18.75 19.13 25.70
C PHE A 191 19.76 20.30 25.71
N PHE A 192 20.76 20.29 24.83
CA PHE A 192 21.78 21.35 24.75
C PHE A 192 21.19 22.73 24.41
N LEU A 193 19.96 22.78 23.89
CA LEU A 193 19.22 24.03 23.73
C LEU A 193 18.93 24.74 25.06
N GLY A 194 18.88 24.00 26.19
CA GLY A 194 18.75 24.57 27.54
C GLY A 194 19.95 25.45 27.93
N PRO A 195 21.17 24.89 27.97
CA PRO A 195 22.40 25.68 28.15
C PRO A 195 22.57 26.81 27.11
N LEU A 196 22.22 26.58 25.84
CA LEU A 196 22.25 27.64 24.82
C LEU A 196 21.25 28.77 25.11
N ALA A 197 20.07 28.47 25.67
CA ALA A 197 19.13 29.49 26.13
C ALA A 197 19.68 30.30 27.31
N ALA A 198 20.35 29.64 28.27
CA ALA A 198 21.03 30.33 29.36
C ALA A 198 22.15 31.24 28.83
N LEU A 199 22.91 30.77 27.84
CA LEU A 199 23.95 31.55 27.18
C LEU A 199 23.36 32.76 26.44
N ALA A 200 22.25 32.56 25.72
CA ALA A 200 21.53 33.65 25.06
C ALA A 200 21.05 34.72 26.06
N GLU A 201 20.58 34.33 27.25
CA GLU A 201 20.21 35.24 28.34
C GLU A 201 21.39 35.99 28.98
N VAL A 202 22.61 35.42 28.90
CA VAL A 202 23.84 36.10 29.33
C VAL A 202 24.35 37.07 28.26
N LEU A 203 24.28 36.68 26.98
CA LEU A 203 24.79 37.44 25.84
C LEU A 203 23.87 38.59 25.40
N ARG A 204 22.56 38.50 25.68
CA ARG A 204 21.61 39.56 25.26
C ARG A 204 22.01 40.92 25.86
N PRO A 205 21.99 42.01 25.06
CA PRO A 205 22.11 43.37 25.57
C PRO A 205 21.10 43.64 26.69
N ARG A 206 21.59 44.04 27.87
CA ARG A 206 20.77 44.41 29.03
C ARG A 206 20.55 45.91 29.06
N GLN A 207 19.38 46.32 29.54
CA GLN A 207 19.14 47.72 29.91
C GLN A 207 19.77 48.03 31.27
N VAL A 208 20.07 49.31 31.54
CA VAL A 208 20.78 49.77 32.74
C VAL A 208 20.08 49.33 34.04
N GLU A 209 18.77 49.12 34.00
CA GLU A 209 17.94 48.74 35.15
C GLU A 209 17.86 47.21 35.44
N GLU A 210 18.40 46.34 34.58
CA GLU A 210 18.16 44.88 34.64
C GLU A 210 19.13 44.06 35.54
N GLY A 211 19.96 44.72 36.36
CA GLY A 211 20.85 44.07 37.33
C GLY A 211 22.01 43.25 36.74
N LYS A 212 22.63 42.38 37.57
CA LYS A 212 23.82 41.58 37.20
C LYS A 212 23.48 40.47 36.18
N ARG A 213 24.46 40.11 35.32
CA ARG A 213 24.33 39.00 34.37
C ARG A 213 24.18 37.64 35.09
N PRO A 214 23.32 36.73 34.62
CA PRO A 214 22.98 35.48 35.31
C PRO A 214 24.00 34.36 35.03
N TRP A 215 25.30 34.65 35.20
CA TRP A 215 26.37 33.67 35.01
C TRP A 215 26.20 32.42 35.86
N GLY A 216 25.70 32.58 37.10
CA GLY A 216 25.38 31.45 37.98
C GLY A 216 24.33 30.51 37.39
N VAL A 217 23.30 31.05 36.70
CA VAL A 217 22.30 30.22 36.03
C VAL A 217 22.94 29.43 34.88
N LEU A 218 23.79 30.06 34.08
CA LEU A 218 24.50 29.37 33.00
C LEU A 218 25.40 28.24 33.52
N LEU A 219 26.21 28.51 34.55
CA LEU A 219 27.09 27.51 35.16
C LEU A 219 26.31 26.33 35.72
N VAL A 220 25.26 26.59 36.50
CA VAL A 220 24.43 25.53 37.09
C VAL A 220 23.62 24.79 36.03
N THR A 221 23.19 25.45 34.95
CA THR A 221 22.53 24.77 33.81
C THR A 221 23.52 23.87 33.05
N GLY A 222 24.77 24.31 32.88
CA GLY A 222 25.85 23.51 32.33
C GLY A 222 26.14 22.28 33.19
N LEU A 223 26.23 22.43 34.51
CA LEU A 223 26.39 21.29 35.43
C LEU A 223 25.17 20.36 35.42
N ALA A 224 23.96 20.92 35.37
CA ALA A 224 22.72 20.15 35.29
C ALA A 224 22.63 19.31 34.01
N SER A 225 23.28 19.74 32.92
CA SER A 225 23.38 18.95 31.69
C SER A 225 24.23 17.68 31.83
N LEU A 226 24.95 17.52 32.94
CA LEU A 226 25.71 16.29 33.25
C LEU A 226 24.91 15.32 34.14
N CYS A 227 23.67 15.68 34.53
CA CYS A 227 22.75 14.85 35.33
C CYS A 227 22.09 13.75 34.49
N SER A 228 22.91 12.99 33.76
CA SER A 228 22.53 11.79 33.02
C SER A 228 23.47 10.65 33.42
N PRO A 229 23.02 9.37 33.36
CA PRO A 229 23.91 8.21 33.51
C PRO A 229 25.08 8.22 32.50
N HIS A 230 24.95 8.98 31.41
CA HIS A 230 25.99 9.15 30.39
C HIS A 230 27.00 10.26 30.69
N HIS A 231 26.78 11.07 31.74
CA HIS A 231 27.64 12.18 32.16
C HIS A 231 28.07 13.07 30.97
N TRP A 232 29.37 13.19 30.70
CA TRP A 232 29.91 14.00 29.61
C TRP A 232 29.60 13.44 28.22
N HIS A 233 29.39 12.12 28.08
CA HIS A 233 29.00 11.50 26.81
C HIS A 233 27.60 11.96 26.36
N ALA A 234 26.78 12.54 27.24
CA ALA A 234 25.52 13.16 26.84
C ALA A 234 25.71 14.28 25.79
N TRP A 235 26.88 14.94 25.76
CA TRP A 235 27.19 16.00 24.81
C TRP A 235 27.56 15.52 23.39
N THR A 236 27.40 14.23 23.09
CA THR A 236 27.45 13.74 21.70
C THR A 236 26.36 14.39 20.85
N TRP A 237 26.73 14.85 19.66
CA TRP A 237 25.82 15.54 18.75
C TRP A 237 24.63 14.67 18.33
N PRO A 238 23.42 15.26 18.19
CA PRO A 238 22.28 14.57 17.61
C PRO A 238 22.58 14.15 16.17
N VAL A 239 21.91 13.10 15.69
CA VAL A 239 22.15 12.50 14.37
C VAL A 239 22.05 13.55 13.24
N GLU A 240 21.13 14.50 13.36
CA GLU A 240 20.91 15.56 12.38
C GLU A 240 22.09 16.52 12.23
N LEU A 241 22.88 16.74 13.29
CA LEU A 241 24.01 17.68 13.33
C LEU A 241 25.38 16.99 13.38
N SER A 242 25.41 15.68 13.57
CA SER A 242 26.66 14.96 13.79
C SER A 242 27.56 14.99 12.55
N PRO A 243 28.78 15.53 12.63
CA PRO A 243 29.70 15.55 11.49
C PRO A 243 30.01 14.16 10.95
N ALA A 244 30.03 13.14 11.83
CA ALA A 244 30.22 11.75 11.42
C ALA A 244 29.12 11.27 10.46
N VAL A 245 27.87 11.71 10.62
CA VAL A 245 26.79 11.29 9.71
C VAL A 245 26.98 11.91 8.32
N TRP A 246 27.37 13.18 8.29
CA TRP A 246 27.55 13.95 7.06
C TRP A 246 28.83 13.58 6.30
N TRP A 247 29.97 13.45 6.99
CA TRP A 247 31.27 13.13 6.37
C TRP A 247 31.32 11.72 5.77
N TYR A 248 30.67 10.74 6.40
CA TYR A 248 30.60 9.37 5.86
C TYR A 248 29.49 9.19 4.81
N GLY A 249 28.77 10.25 4.45
CA GLY A 249 27.90 10.30 3.29
C GLY A 249 26.52 9.66 3.47
N TRP A 250 26.01 9.43 4.68
CA TRP A 250 24.63 8.94 4.86
C TRP A 250 23.56 9.78 4.16
N PRO A 251 23.65 11.13 4.13
CA PRO A 251 22.66 11.95 3.43
C PRO A 251 22.62 11.76 1.91
N SER A 252 23.68 11.22 1.29
CA SER A 252 23.67 10.88 -0.14
C SER A 252 23.06 9.51 -0.44
N ASP A 253 22.68 8.73 0.58
CA ASP A 253 21.91 7.51 0.37
C ASP A 253 20.43 7.85 0.07
N PRO A 254 19.90 7.51 -1.11
CA PRO A 254 18.52 7.81 -1.49
C PRO A 254 17.48 7.18 -0.57
N ARG A 255 17.80 6.05 0.09
CA ARG A 255 16.91 5.39 1.06
C ARG A 255 16.72 6.24 2.33
N LEU A 256 17.72 7.03 2.69
CA LEU A 256 17.69 7.94 3.84
C LEU A 256 17.37 9.38 3.45
N SER A 257 17.14 9.69 2.17
CA SER A 257 16.90 11.05 1.69
C SER A 257 15.76 11.76 2.43
N GLY A 258 14.68 11.04 2.79
CA GLY A 258 13.56 11.58 3.57
C GLY A 258 13.93 11.98 5.01
N VAL A 259 15.01 11.43 5.57
CA VAL A 259 15.54 11.78 6.89
C VAL A 259 16.16 13.18 6.86
N PHE A 260 16.93 13.49 5.81
CA PHE A 260 17.72 14.71 5.66
C PHE A 260 17.11 15.74 4.70
N ALA A 261 15.87 15.51 4.26
CA ALA A 261 15.18 16.34 3.30
C ALA A 261 14.93 17.77 3.82
N ALA A 262 15.08 18.77 2.94
CA ALA A 262 14.71 20.15 3.19
C ALA A 262 13.17 20.32 3.25
N PRO A 263 12.62 21.36 3.90
CA PRO A 263 11.16 21.55 4.02
C PRO A 263 10.41 21.62 2.69
N TRP A 264 11.09 22.05 1.62
CA TRP A 264 10.53 22.19 0.28
C TRP A 264 10.93 21.05 -0.67
N SER A 265 11.63 20.01 -0.19
CA SER A 265 11.98 18.86 -1.04
C SER A 265 10.69 18.15 -1.49
N GLY A 266 10.52 17.98 -2.79
CA GLY A 266 9.33 17.34 -3.38
C GLY A 266 8.12 18.28 -3.62
N VAL A 267 8.23 19.57 -3.28
CA VAL A 267 7.16 20.56 -3.51
C VAL A 267 7.17 21.01 -4.96
N ARG A 268 5.99 20.96 -5.59
CA ARG A 268 5.81 21.34 -6.99
C ARG A 268 5.28 22.77 -7.10
N TRP A 269 6.20 23.72 -6.94
CA TRP A 269 5.92 25.16 -7.01
C TRP A 269 5.14 25.59 -8.26
N ARG A 270 5.37 24.93 -9.40
CA ARG A 270 4.76 25.26 -10.70
C ARG A 270 3.27 24.92 -10.79
N ASN A 271 2.76 24.00 -9.97
CA ASN A 271 1.37 23.55 -10.03
C ASN A 271 0.49 24.18 -8.94
N GLY A 272 1.04 25.03 -8.07
CA GLY A 272 0.30 25.63 -6.94
C GLY A 272 -0.02 24.66 -5.79
N ASP A 273 0.46 23.41 -5.85
CA ASP A 273 0.24 22.37 -4.84
C ASP A 273 1.19 22.55 -3.65
N ILE A 274 1.05 23.64 -2.90
CA ILE A 274 1.78 23.85 -1.64
C ILE A 274 0.97 23.19 -0.51
N PRO A 275 1.51 22.16 0.17
CA PRO A 275 0.83 21.56 1.31
C PRO A 275 0.57 22.60 2.40
N LEU A 276 -0.61 22.56 3.03
CA LEU A 276 -1.01 23.56 4.03
C LEU A 276 0.00 23.70 5.20
N PRO A 277 0.62 22.62 5.73
CA PRO A 277 1.69 22.74 6.73
C PRO A 277 2.91 23.53 6.24
N LEU A 278 3.30 23.36 4.98
CA LEU A 278 4.41 24.10 4.39
C LEU A 278 4.03 25.56 4.16
N ALA A 279 2.81 25.84 3.66
CA ALA A 279 2.32 27.20 3.52
C ALA A 279 2.31 27.93 4.88
N ALA A 280 1.89 27.25 5.96
CA ALA A 280 1.95 27.77 7.31
C ALA A 280 3.40 28.04 7.76
N LEU A 281 4.33 27.14 7.47
CA LEU A 281 5.75 27.32 7.77
C LEU A 281 6.33 28.54 7.04
N LEU A 282 6.06 28.70 5.74
CA LEU A 282 6.51 29.84 4.94
C LEU A 282 5.90 31.16 5.41
N LEU A 283 4.62 31.16 5.80
CA LEU A 283 3.96 32.32 6.38
C LEU A 283 4.59 32.72 7.71
N LEU A 284 4.83 31.75 8.61
CA LEU A 284 5.55 31.98 9.86
C LEU A 284 6.95 32.52 9.60
N LEU A 285 7.65 32.02 8.58
CA LEU A 285 8.99 32.47 8.23
C LEU A 285 8.99 33.93 7.78
N GLY A 286 8.06 34.30 6.88
CA GLY A 286 7.90 35.69 6.44
C GLY A 286 7.56 36.64 7.60
N LEU A 287 6.61 36.26 8.45
CA LEU A 287 6.24 37.04 9.63
C LEU A 287 7.39 37.17 10.63
N TRP A 288 8.17 36.10 10.82
CA TRP A 288 9.31 36.08 11.71
C TRP A 288 10.45 36.97 11.19
N LEU A 289 10.77 36.95 9.89
CA LEU A 289 11.77 37.83 9.30
C LEU A 289 11.41 39.31 9.48
N LEU A 290 10.13 39.67 9.28
CA LEU A 290 9.64 41.03 9.55
C LEU A 290 9.80 41.41 11.03
N ALA A 291 9.46 40.49 11.94
CA ALA A 291 9.61 40.68 13.37
C ALA A 291 11.09 40.86 13.77
N VAL A 292 11.99 40.06 13.23
CA VAL A 292 13.44 40.14 13.45
C VAL A 292 13.96 41.51 13.02
N ILE A 293 13.65 41.95 11.79
CA ILE A 293 14.10 43.25 11.27
C ILE A 293 13.62 44.38 12.19
N ALA A 294 12.36 44.35 12.60
CA ALA A 294 11.79 45.38 13.47
C ALA A 294 12.41 45.38 14.89
N LEU A 295 12.64 44.21 15.48
CA LEU A 295 13.20 44.06 16.84
C LEU A 295 14.69 44.39 16.88
N VAL A 296 15.46 43.96 15.89
CA VAL A 296 16.90 44.27 15.77
C VAL A 296 17.10 45.77 15.55
N ARG A 297 16.30 46.42 14.67
CA ARG A 297 16.34 47.89 14.49
C ARG A 297 16.07 48.65 15.80
N ARG A 298 15.19 48.10 16.65
CA ARG A 298 14.86 48.67 17.96
C ARG A 298 15.82 48.22 19.08
N ARG A 299 16.88 47.47 18.75
CA ARG A 299 17.87 46.90 19.70
C ARG A 299 17.23 46.06 20.82
N GLN A 300 16.12 45.37 20.52
CA GLN A 300 15.42 44.54 21.50
C GLN A 300 15.75 43.07 21.31
N TRP A 301 16.68 42.60 22.13
CA TRP A 301 17.17 41.23 22.09
C TRP A 301 16.51 40.39 23.17
N SER A 302 16.16 39.17 22.83
CA SER A 302 15.57 38.19 23.74
C SER A 302 16.13 36.81 23.43
N ALA A 303 16.14 35.89 24.40
CA ALA A 303 16.59 34.52 24.15
C ALA A 303 15.81 33.81 23.01
N PRO A 304 14.47 33.93 22.90
CA PRO A 304 13.74 33.38 21.75
C PRO A 304 14.21 33.94 20.39
N LEU A 305 14.57 35.23 20.31
CA LEU A 305 15.09 35.84 19.09
C LEU A 305 16.47 35.26 18.74
N LEU A 306 17.39 35.19 19.70
CA LEU A 306 18.74 34.67 19.50
C LEU A 306 18.71 33.18 19.11
N LEU A 307 17.92 32.36 19.80
CA LEU A 307 17.75 30.95 19.45
C LEU A 307 17.04 30.80 18.11
N GLY A 308 16.04 31.62 17.80
CA GLY A 308 15.40 31.65 16.49
C GLY A 308 16.39 31.93 15.36
N LEU A 309 17.34 32.85 15.56
CA LEU A 309 18.40 33.16 14.58
C LEU A 309 19.33 31.96 14.32
N VAL A 310 19.66 31.19 15.36
CA VAL A 310 20.48 29.97 15.22
C VAL A 310 19.69 28.82 14.59
N LEU A 311 18.43 28.65 14.97
CA LEU A 311 17.60 27.53 14.51
C LEU A 311 17.00 27.75 13.11
N CYS A 312 16.82 28.99 12.66
CA CYS A 312 16.27 29.29 11.34
C CYS A 312 17.05 28.65 10.18
N PRO A 313 18.39 28.83 10.05
CA PRO A 313 19.14 28.19 8.97
C PRO A 313 19.06 26.67 9.04
N LEU A 314 19.04 26.09 10.24
CA LEU A 314 18.88 24.64 10.44
C LEU A 314 17.50 24.14 10.01
N ALA A 315 16.43 24.89 10.30
CA ALA A 315 15.07 24.60 9.88
C ALA A 315 14.89 24.70 8.36
N LEU A 316 15.60 25.63 7.72
CA LEU A 316 15.66 25.77 6.26
C LEU A 316 16.47 24.64 5.62
N TRP A 317 17.50 24.15 6.30
CA TRP A 317 18.34 23.05 5.83
C TRP A 317 17.65 21.69 5.93
N GLN A 318 16.99 21.39 7.06
CA GLN A 318 16.38 20.08 7.33
C GLN A 318 14.95 20.23 7.88
N ALA A 319 13.99 19.56 7.24
CA ALA A 319 12.58 19.59 7.62
C ALA A 319 12.30 19.05 9.04
N ARG A 320 13.17 18.18 9.56
CA ARG A 320 13.07 17.65 10.94
C ARG A 320 13.31 18.72 12.01
N LEU A 321 14.02 19.79 11.68
CA LEU A 321 14.40 20.86 12.62
C LEU A 321 13.43 22.04 12.61
N ALA A 322 12.54 22.11 11.61
CA ALA A 322 11.50 23.13 11.52
C ALA A 322 10.60 23.26 12.77
N PRO A 323 10.20 22.16 13.46
CA PRO A 323 9.49 22.23 14.74
C PRO A 323 10.20 23.04 15.83
N LEU A 324 11.52 22.82 16.02
CA LEU A 324 12.30 23.50 17.05
C LEU A 324 12.35 25.02 16.80
N TRP A 325 12.58 25.41 15.54
CA TRP A 325 12.54 26.82 15.15
C TRP A 325 11.14 27.43 15.33
N THR A 326 10.08 26.71 14.97
CA THR A 326 8.69 27.19 15.08
C THR A 326 8.35 27.56 16.53
N VAL A 327 8.76 26.73 17.49
CA VAL A 327 8.57 26.99 18.93
C VAL A 327 9.28 28.27 19.39
N ALA A 328 10.48 28.55 18.87
CA ALA A 328 11.23 29.78 19.18
C ALA A 328 10.69 31.02 18.44
N ALA A 329 10.19 30.85 17.21
CA ALA A 329 9.75 31.93 16.34
C ALA A 329 8.41 32.55 16.76
N VAL A 330 7.44 31.72 17.14
CA VAL A 330 6.05 32.14 17.41
C VAL A 330 5.94 33.24 18.49
N PRO A 331 6.62 33.15 19.64
CA PRO A 331 6.59 34.23 20.65
C PRO A 331 7.19 35.55 20.14
N VAL A 332 8.18 35.49 19.25
CA VAL A 332 8.82 36.67 18.65
C VAL A 332 7.86 37.36 17.68
N ILE A 333 7.18 36.59 16.84
CA ILE A 333 6.13 37.09 15.94
C ILE A 333 5.01 37.75 16.76
N ALA A 334 4.56 37.08 17.82
CA ALA A 334 3.51 37.59 18.70
C ALA A 334 3.89 38.94 19.34
N ALA A 335 5.14 39.08 19.82
CA ALA A 335 5.62 40.33 20.40
C ALA A 335 5.70 41.47 19.38
N HIS A 336 6.01 41.18 18.12
CA HIS A 336 6.04 42.17 17.04
C HIS A 336 4.63 42.60 16.61
N LEU A 337 3.78 41.65 16.24
CA LEU A 337 2.43 41.92 15.76
C LEU A 337 1.57 42.56 16.85
N GLY A 338 1.70 42.12 18.08
CA GLY A 338 0.98 42.70 19.22
C GLY A 338 1.18 44.20 19.36
N ARG A 339 2.38 44.71 19.09
CA ARG A 339 2.68 46.16 19.13
C ARG A 339 2.09 46.94 17.97
N LEU A 340 2.06 46.34 16.78
CA LEU A 340 1.45 46.95 15.59
C LEU A 340 -0.06 47.08 15.74
N PHE A 341 -0.68 46.06 16.34
CA PHE A 341 -2.12 46.00 16.53
C PHE A 341 -2.59 46.57 17.87
N THR A 342 -1.75 47.26 18.66
CA THR A 342 -2.10 47.88 19.96
C THR A 342 -3.39 48.73 19.88
N ALA A 343 -3.60 49.45 18.79
CA ALA A 343 -4.80 50.25 18.52
C ALA A 343 -6.09 49.40 18.27
N TRP A 344 -5.93 48.17 17.81
CA TRP A 344 -7.01 47.20 17.54
C TRP A 344 -7.35 46.31 18.74
N HIS A 345 -6.59 46.36 19.83
CA HIS A 345 -6.82 45.55 21.04
C HIS A 345 -8.09 45.97 21.82
N GLY A 346 -8.57 47.20 21.64
CA GLY A 346 -9.79 47.71 22.28
C GLY A 346 -11.08 47.38 21.54
N ALA A 347 -11.01 47.09 20.24
CA ALA A 347 -12.15 46.63 19.45
C ALA A 347 -12.25 45.11 19.54
N ARG A 348 -13.47 44.58 19.42
CA ARG A 348 -13.75 43.14 19.26
C ARG A 348 -12.95 42.61 18.07
N GLY A 349 -11.69 42.22 18.29
CA GLY A 349 -10.83 41.65 17.26
C GLY A 349 -11.51 40.46 16.61
N PRO A 350 -10.95 39.88 15.54
CA PRO A 350 -11.59 38.83 14.77
C PRO A 350 -11.58 37.47 15.51
N PHE A 351 -12.03 37.44 16.76
CA PHE A 351 -12.37 36.27 17.56
C PHE A 351 -13.23 35.30 16.75
N ALA A 352 -14.22 35.82 16.01
CA ALA A 352 -15.06 35.01 15.14
C ALA A 352 -14.25 34.32 14.03
N LEU A 353 -13.28 35.02 13.44
CA LEU A 353 -12.44 34.48 12.36
C LEU A 353 -11.42 33.44 12.89
N THR A 354 -10.82 33.69 14.05
CA THR A 354 -9.92 32.73 14.70
C THR A 354 -10.66 31.49 15.19
N THR A 355 -11.86 31.67 15.75
CA THR A 355 -12.76 30.58 16.12
C THR A 355 -13.18 29.78 14.88
N LEU A 356 -13.59 30.46 13.81
CA LEU A 356 -13.95 29.83 12.54
C LEU A 356 -12.77 29.05 11.96
N ALA A 357 -11.57 29.65 11.91
CA ALA A 357 -10.37 28.98 11.43
C ALA A 357 -10.04 27.74 12.26
N ALA A 358 -10.15 27.81 13.58
CA ALA A 358 -9.93 26.67 14.46
C ALA A 358 -10.98 25.57 14.28
N LEU A 359 -12.27 25.93 14.12
CA LEU A 359 -13.34 24.99 13.83
C LEU A 359 -13.18 24.33 12.45
N VAL A 360 -12.77 25.10 11.44
CA VAL A 360 -12.46 24.59 10.09
C VAL A 360 -11.28 23.62 10.16
N LEU A 361 -10.21 23.96 10.86
CA LEU A 361 -9.06 23.07 11.06
C LEU A 361 -9.46 21.80 11.82
N LEU A 362 -10.28 21.93 12.87
CA LEU A 362 -10.78 20.80 13.64
C LEU A 362 -11.67 19.89 12.79
N GLY A 363 -12.59 20.46 12.00
CA GLY A 363 -13.42 19.74 11.05
C GLY A 363 -12.59 19.02 9.98
N ALA A 364 -11.57 19.67 9.44
CA ALA A 364 -10.63 19.08 8.48
C ALA A 364 -9.83 17.90 9.07
N LEU A 365 -9.53 17.94 10.37
CA LEU A 365 -8.84 16.85 11.10
C LEU A 365 -9.77 15.66 11.40
N ILE A 366 -11.04 15.92 11.71
CA ILE A 366 -12.04 14.88 12.01
C ILE A 366 -12.49 14.16 10.73
N PHE A 367 -12.67 14.89 9.62
CA PHE A 367 -13.16 14.38 8.35
C PHE A 367 -12.06 14.44 7.27
N PRO A 368 -11.07 13.52 7.32
CA PRO A 368 -10.00 13.44 6.32
C PRO A 368 -10.60 13.25 4.92
N GLY A 369 -10.04 13.93 3.92
CA GLY A 369 -10.50 13.85 2.52
C GLY A 369 -11.42 14.98 2.04
N SER A 370 -12.01 15.76 2.95
CA SER A 370 -12.93 16.86 2.58
C SER A 370 -12.25 18.07 1.91
N LEU A 371 -10.93 18.25 2.09
CA LEU A 371 -10.24 19.47 1.64
C LEU A 371 -8.92 19.24 0.89
N GLY A 372 -8.37 18.02 0.82
CA GLY A 372 -7.07 17.78 0.15
C GLY A 372 -5.87 18.56 0.73
N LEU A 373 -6.04 19.22 1.88
CA LEU A 373 -5.06 20.16 2.48
C LEU A 373 -3.96 19.48 3.31
N TRP A 374 -4.11 18.19 3.62
CA TRP A 374 -3.20 17.42 4.48
C TRP A 374 -2.40 16.39 3.68
N PRO A 375 -1.20 15.97 4.15
CA PRO A 375 -0.47 14.87 3.53
C PRO A 375 -1.37 13.64 3.39
N ARG A 376 -1.35 13.00 2.22
CA ARG A 376 -2.26 11.89 1.83
C ARG A 376 -2.26 10.72 2.81
N ASP A 377 -1.22 10.60 3.64
CA ASP A 377 -1.03 9.50 4.57
C ASP A 377 -1.76 9.67 5.93
N ARG A 378 -2.50 10.77 6.16
CA ARG A 378 -3.25 10.99 7.40
C ARG A 378 -4.68 10.44 7.35
N GLU A 379 -4.86 9.30 8.01
CA GLU A 379 -6.14 8.62 8.18
C GLU A 379 -6.90 9.14 9.40
N GLY A 380 -7.37 10.40 9.32
CA GLY A 380 -8.27 10.99 10.32
C GLY A 380 -7.79 10.88 11.77
N LEU A 381 -8.75 10.89 12.70
CA LEU A 381 -8.49 10.72 14.12
C LEU A 381 -8.38 9.22 14.46
N SER A 382 -7.18 8.77 14.80
CA SER A 382 -6.92 7.38 15.17
C SER A 382 -5.87 7.27 16.26
N TRP A 383 -6.16 6.44 17.27
CA TRP A 383 -5.30 6.13 18.41
C TRP A 383 -4.83 4.69 18.34
N ARG A 384 -4.16 4.35 17.24
CA ARG A 384 -3.56 3.03 17.00
C ARG A 384 -2.09 3.17 16.66
N ILE A 385 -1.31 2.15 16.96
CA ILE A 385 0.08 2.05 16.53
C ILE A 385 0.14 0.96 15.46
N SER A 386 0.55 1.34 14.26
CA SER A 386 0.53 0.42 13.11
C SER A 386 1.71 -0.53 13.19
N GLU A 387 1.40 -1.82 13.28
CA GLU A 387 2.38 -2.89 13.05
C GLU A 387 2.45 -3.18 11.55
N HIS A 388 3.64 -3.14 10.96
CA HIS A 388 3.83 -3.52 9.57
C HIS A 388 3.93 -5.06 9.48
N PRO A 389 3.00 -5.74 8.81
CA PRO A 389 2.90 -7.21 8.83
C PRO A 389 4.12 -7.89 8.19
N THR A 390 4.62 -7.37 7.06
CA THR A 390 5.88 -7.81 6.44
C THR A 390 7.07 -7.74 7.40
N LEU A 391 7.32 -6.60 8.06
CA LEU A 391 8.48 -6.44 8.93
C LEU A 391 8.42 -7.34 10.17
N ARG A 392 7.22 -7.56 10.72
CA ARG A 392 7.00 -8.53 11.79
C ARG A 392 7.33 -9.96 11.32
N ARG A 393 6.81 -10.38 10.16
CA ARG A 393 7.13 -11.70 9.58
C ARG A 393 8.61 -11.87 9.27
N VAL A 394 9.29 -10.83 8.82
CA VAL A 394 10.75 -10.83 8.62
C VAL A 394 11.47 -11.13 9.93
N ALA A 395 11.10 -10.44 11.02
CA ALA A 395 11.73 -10.67 12.31
C ALA A 395 11.52 -12.12 12.80
N GLU A 396 10.29 -12.63 12.69
CA GLU A 396 9.96 -14.02 13.03
C GLU A 396 10.69 -15.04 12.13
N ALA A 397 10.86 -14.75 10.84
CA ALA A 397 11.60 -15.59 9.89
C ALA A 397 13.09 -15.65 10.22
N VAL A 398 13.72 -14.50 10.44
CA VAL A 398 15.14 -14.41 10.80
C VAL A 398 15.41 -15.08 12.15
N GLN A 399 14.53 -14.88 13.14
CA GLN A 399 14.65 -15.53 14.44
C GLN A 399 14.60 -17.05 14.34
N ARG A 400 13.61 -17.60 13.61
CA ARG A 400 13.49 -19.05 13.38
C ARG A 400 14.72 -19.60 12.66
N TRP A 401 15.22 -18.86 11.68
CA TRP A 401 16.40 -19.27 10.94
C TRP A 401 17.64 -19.29 11.83
N GLN A 402 17.88 -18.23 12.62
CA GLN A 402 19.00 -18.20 13.57
C GLN A 402 18.92 -19.30 14.62
N ALA A 403 17.72 -19.61 15.14
CA ALA A 403 17.53 -20.71 16.09
C ALA A 403 17.93 -22.08 15.49
N ASN A 404 17.77 -22.26 14.17
CA ASN A 404 18.12 -23.49 13.47
C ASN A 404 19.60 -23.55 13.03
N SER A 405 20.32 -22.43 13.02
CA SER A 405 21.70 -22.33 12.52
C SER A 405 22.79 -22.76 13.53
N GLY A 406 22.40 -23.33 14.67
CA GLY A 406 23.34 -23.83 15.68
C GLY A 406 24.02 -22.74 16.51
N SER A 407 25.19 -23.05 17.09
CA SER A 407 25.86 -22.23 18.11
C SER A 407 26.58 -20.98 17.61
N SER A 408 26.74 -20.78 16.29
CA SER A 408 27.35 -19.57 15.71
C SER A 408 26.54 -19.08 14.51
N PRO A 409 25.47 -18.29 14.73
CA PRO A 409 24.65 -17.77 13.64
C PRO A 409 25.47 -16.80 12.77
N PRO A 410 25.32 -16.82 11.43
CA PRO A 410 26.04 -15.90 10.58
C PRO A 410 25.62 -14.44 10.76
N PRO A 411 26.49 -13.50 10.33
CA PRO A 411 26.18 -12.09 10.34
C PRO A 411 24.93 -11.80 9.50
N LEU A 412 24.11 -10.87 9.99
CA LEU A 412 22.89 -10.40 9.34
C LEU A 412 23.07 -8.98 8.78
N PHE A 413 22.79 -8.80 7.49
CA PHE A 413 22.72 -7.50 6.84
C PHE A 413 21.25 -7.10 6.60
N THR A 414 20.84 -5.96 7.16
CA THR A 414 19.52 -5.36 6.91
C THR A 414 19.64 -4.27 5.86
N THR A 415 18.85 -4.28 4.79
CA THR A 415 18.92 -3.25 3.73
C THR A 415 18.23 -1.93 4.07
N HIS A 416 17.47 -1.87 5.16
CA HIS A 416 16.77 -0.66 5.59
C HIS A 416 16.67 -0.60 7.13
N PRO A 417 16.79 0.58 7.76
CA PRO A 417 16.70 0.73 9.22
C PRO A 417 15.40 0.21 9.83
N ASP A 418 14.29 0.28 9.10
CA ASP A 418 13.00 -0.20 9.60
C ASP A 418 13.01 -1.68 9.97
N VAL A 419 13.75 -2.50 9.20
CA VAL A 419 13.91 -3.92 9.49
C VAL A 419 14.62 -4.09 10.84
N ALA A 420 15.68 -3.32 11.09
CA ALA A 420 16.42 -3.37 12.34
C ALA A 420 15.57 -2.98 13.56
N HIS A 421 14.70 -1.98 13.43
CA HIS A 421 13.80 -1.59 14.52
C HIS A 421 12.81 -2.70 14.90
N TYR A 422 12.29 -3.45 13.91
CA TYR A 422 11.40 -4.59 14.18
C TYR A 422 12.16 -5.78 14.76
N LEU A 423 13.38 -6.04 14.29
CA LEU A 423 14.26 -7.08 14.86
C LEU A 423 14.52 -6.83 16.34
N ALA A 424 14.83 -5.59 16.73
CA ALA A 424 15.08 -5.23 18.13
C ALA A 424 13.93 -5.63 19.07
N TRP A 425 12.67 -5.51 18.62
CA TRP A 425 11.51 -5.85 19.41
C TRP A 425 11.11 -7.33 19.32
N PHE A 426 10.88 -7.81 18.10
CA PHE A 426 10.28 -9.13 17.83
C PHE A 426 11.30 -10.27 17.84
N ALA A 427 12.59 -9.97 17.61
CA ALA A 427 13.67 -10.95 17.58
C ALA A 427 14.88 -10.48 18.42
N PRO A 428 14.75 -10.35 19.75
CA PRO A 428 15.75 -9.69 20.60
C PRO A 428 17.15 -10.34 20.60
N GLY A 429 17.26 -11.62 20.24
CA GLY A 429 18.54 -12.30 20.09
C GLY A 429 19.29 -11.98 18.79
N VAL A 430 18.58 -11.39 17.81
CA VAL A 430 19.12 -11.05 16.49
C VAL A 430 19.71 -9.64 16.54
N ARG A 431 21.01 -9.52 16.23
CA ARG A 431 21.66 -8.20 16.06
C ARG A 431 21.60 -7.75 14.61
N SER A 432 21.33 -6.47 14.36
CA SER A 432 21.26 -5.87 13.01
C SER A 432 22.59 -5.24 12.57
N SER A 433 22.81 -5.10 11.26
CA SER A 433 24.03 -4.48 10.71
C SER A 433 24.09 -2.97 10.97
N TYR A 434 22.97 -2.25 10.80
CA TYR A 434 22.80 -0.84 11.14
C TYR A 434 21.32 -0.51 11.38
N ASP A 435 21.04 0.62 12.05
CA ASP A 435 19.69 1.15 12.30
C ASP A 435 19.66 2.69 12.24
N SER A 436 18.61 3.33 12.74
CA SER A 436 18.47 4.80 12.73
C SER A 436 19.51 5.56 13.58
N ARG A 437 20.26 4.87 14.45
CA ARG A 437 21.38 5.42 15.24
C ARG A 437 22.65 5.56 14.38
N LEU A 438 22.53 6.28 13.27
CA LEU A 438 23.56 6.37 12.21
C LEU A 438 24.94 6.83 12.71
N THR A 439 24.98 7.59 13.81
CA THR A 439 26.22 8.02 14.47
C THR A 439 27.04 6.84 15.00
N LEU A 440 26.39 5.78 15.48
CA LEU A 440 27.04 4.57 16.00
C LEU A 440 27.67 3.73 14.88
N PHE A 441 27.14 3.86 13.66
CA PHE A 441 27.52 3.10 12.46
C PHE A 441 28.23 3.96 11.40
N ALA A 442 28.73 5.15 11.75
CA ALA A 442 29.23 6.11 10.77
C ALA A 442 30.34 5.54 9.87
N ASP A 443 31.31 4.86 10.47
CA ASP A 443 32.41 4.17 9.77
C ASP A 443 31.96 3.00 8.87
N ARG A 444 30.75 2.46 9.08
CA ARG A 444 30.16 1.41 8.24
C ARG A 444 29.41 1.93 7.04
N ALA A 445 29.16 3.24 6.91
CA ALA A 445 28.41 3.79 5.79
C ALA A 445 28.95 3.32 4.41
N PRO A 446 30.28 3.26 4.17
CA PRO A 446 30.82 2.78 2.91
C PRO A 446 30.50 1.29 2.66
N GLN A 447 30.66 0.45 3.68
CA GLN A 447 30.35 -0.99 3.60
C GLN A 447 28.85 -1.23 3.36
N VAL A 448 27.98 -0.50 4.07
CA VAL A 448 26.52 -0.58 3.89
C VAL A 448 26.14 -0.15 2.48
N ARG A 449 26.73 0.93 1.96
CA ARG A 449 26.51 1.40 0.59
C ARG A 449 26.96 0.36 -0.44
N GLN A 450 28.16 -0.20 -0.28
CA GLN A 450 28.71 -1.22 -1.17
C GLN A 450 27.81 -2.47 -1.21
N LEU A 451 27.43 -3.00 -0.04
CA LEU A 451 26.52 -4.15 0.05
C LEU A 451 25.15 -3.86 -0.58
N SER A 452 24.64 -2.65 -0.40
CA SER A 452 23.36 -2.24 -0.97
C SER A 452 23.43 -2.08 -2.49
N ALA A 453 24.56 -1.61 -3.02
CA ALA A 453 24.80 -1.54 -4.45
C ALA A 453 24.92 -2.95 -5.08
N GLN A 454 25.61 -3.89 -4.41
CA GLN A 454 25.69 -5.29 -4.85
C GLN A 454 24.33 -6.01 -4.85
N LEU A 455 23.42 -5.60 -3.98
CA LEU A 455 22.04 -6.08 -3.97
C LEU A 455 21.15 -5.33 -4.99
N GLY A 456 21.66 -4.36 -5.74
CA GLY A 456 20.92 -3.59 -6.74
C GLY A 456 19.97 -2.53 -6.19
N LEU A 457 20.11 -2.15 -4.91
CA LEU A 457 19.30 -1.08 -4.30
C LEU A 457 19.82 0.32 -4.62
N LEU A 458 21.12 0.43 -4.92
CA LEU A 458 21.81 1.67 -5.26
C LEU A 458 22.54 1.46 -6.60
N PRO A 459 22.67 2.51 -7.44
CA PRO A 459 23.49 2.42 -8.64
C PRO A 459 24.94 2.07 -8.25
N SER A 460 25.59 1.22 -9.05
CA SER A 460 27.00 0.90 -8.86
C SER A 460 27.82 2.19 -8.99
N THR A 461 28.79 2.39 -8.09
CA THR A 461 29.60 3.61 -7.97
C THR A 461 30.49 3.93 -9.18
N THR A 462 30.35 3.20 -10.29
CA THR A 462 31.18 3.30 -11.50
C THR A 462 30.71 4.34 -12.52
N GLU A 463 29.54 5.00 -12.36
CA GLU A 463 29.01 5.91 -13.38
C GLU A 463 29.24 7.42 -13.12
N GLY A 464 29.99 7.79 -12.08
CA GLY A 464 30.15 9.21 -11.67
C GLY A 464 31.56 9.79 -11.71
N GLU A 465 32.60 8.97 -11.82
CA GLU A 465 33.99 9.43 -11.95
C GLU A 465 34.45 9.18 -13.38
N SER A 466 34.88 10.24 -14.06
CA SER A 466 35.44 10.16 -15.41
C SER A 466 36.51 9.06 -15.46
N PRO A 467 36.52 8.19 -16.48
CA PRO A 467 37.44 7.07 -16.55
C PRO A 467 38.86 7.62 -16.77
N THR A 468 39.60 7.88 -15.71
CA THR A 468 41.06 7.90 -15.79
C THR A 468 41.51 6.46 -16.00
N GLU A 469 42.09 6.23 -17.17
CA GLU A 469 42.67 4.98 -17.65
C GLU A 469 43.69 4.39 -16.66
N ALA A 470 43.25 3.63 -15.65
CA ALA A 470 44.12 2.75 -14.84
C ALA A 470 43.42 1.74 -13.92
N ALA A 471 42.09 1.58 -13.93
CA ALA A 471 41.42 0.57 -13.07
C ALA A 471 41.21 -0.75 -13.83
N THR A 472 42.28 -1.54 -13.92
CA THR A 472 42.29 -2.90 -14.47
C THR A 472 41.29 -3.83 -13.76
N ALA A 473 40.89 -4.92 -14.43
CA ALA A 473 40.01 -6.00 -14.00
C ALA A 473 40.27 -6.63 -12.60
N GLY A 474 41.30 -6.20 -11.88
CA GLY A 474 41.56 -6.55 -10.48
C GLY A 474 40.58 -5.93 -9.47
N GLU A 475 40.04 -4.72 -9.72
CA GLU A 475 39.12 -4.06 -8.77
C GLU A 475 37.72 -4.69 -8.76
N ALA A 476 37.22 -5.18 -9.90
CA ALA A 476 35.97 -5.95 -9.96
C ALA A 476 36.08 -7.26 -9.15
N SER A 477 37.25 -7.92 -9.17
CA SER A 477 37.51 -9.13 -8.36
C SER A 477 37.67 -8.82 -6.86
N ALA A 478 38.19 -7.63 -6.51
CA ALA A 478 38.30 -7.17 -5.13
C ALA A 478 36.93 -6.77 -4.54
N VAL A 479 36.01 -6.28 -5.38
CA VAL A 479 34.62 -5.94 -5.00
C VAL A 479 33.79 -7.21 -4.71
N GLU A 480 33.99 -8.31 -5.45
CA GLU A 480 33.38 -9.61 -5.12
C GLU A 480 33.96 -10.25 -3.84
N ALA A 481 35.23 -9.97 -3.51
CA ALA A 481 35.92 -10.54 -2.36
C ALA A 481 35.54 -9.92 -0.99
N ALA A 482 34.83 -8.79 -0.96
CA ALA A 482 34.67 -7.98 0.25
C ALA A 482 33.55 -8.41 1.21
N VAL A 483 32.62 -9.27 0.77
CA VAL A 483 31.52 -9.71 1.63
C VAL A 483 31.87 -11.10 2.20
N PRO A 484 31.54 -11.42 3.46
CA PRO A 484 31.82 -12.74 4.00
C PRO A 484 30.89 -13.80 3.37
N PRO A 485 31.40 -14.98 2.97
CA PRO A 485 30.54 -16.13 2.68
C PRO A 485 29.75 -16.49 3.94
N GLY A 486 28.47 -16.84 3.77
CA GLY A 486 27.54 -17.12 4.86
C GLY A 486 26.73 -15.91 5.35
N LEU A 487 26.94 -14.69 4.83
CA LEU A 487 26.14 -13.51 5.21
C LEU A 487 24.64 -13.71 4.92
N LEU A 488 23.79 -13.52 5.92
CA LEU A 488 22.34 -13.47 5.74
C LEU A 488 21.92 -12.03 5.43
N ALA A 489 21.26 -11.77 4.31
CA ALA A 489 20.76 -10.45 3.93
C ALA A 489 19.23 -10.43 3.89
N VAL A 490 18.60 -9.38 4.41
CA VAL A 490 17.16 -9.13 4.26
C VAL A 490 16.96 -8.04 3.22
N LEU A 491 16.45 -8.41 2.05
CA LEU A 491 16.13 -7.49 0.96
C LEU A 491 14.73 -6.89 1.15
N TYR A 492 14.70 -5.62 1.57
CA TYR A 492 13.50 -4.80 1.76
C TYR A 492 13.78 -3.31 1.47
N ASP A 493 12.88 -2.64 0.75
CA ASP A 493 12.84 -1.19 0.61
C ASP A 493 11.37 -0.75 0.54
N PRO A 494 10.97 0.32 1.27
CA PRO A 494 9.62 0.88 1.13
C PRO A 494 9.34 1.42 -0.29
N ASP A 495 10.37 1.81 -1.04
CA ASP A 495 10.26 2.18 -2.45
C ASP A 495 10.27 0.92 -3.33
N ARG A 496 9.10 0.66 -3.94
CA ARG A 496 8.89 -0.52 -4.79
C ARG A 496 9.73 -0.50 -6.07
N GLY A 497 10.11 0.67 -6.57
CA GLY A 497 10.99 0.79 -7.74
C GLY A 497 12.39 0.26 -7.42
N ARG A 498 13.00 0.76 -6.33
CA ARG A 498 14.31 0.28 -5.86
C ARG A 498 14.28 -1.19 -5.48
N TRP A 499 13.25 -1.62 -4.75
CA TRP A 499 13.10 -3.02 -4.36
C TRP A 499 12.99 -3.95 -5.59
N SER A 500 12.24 -3.55 -6.62
CA SER A 500 12.08 -4.33 -7.86
C SER A 500 13.38 -4.42 -8.68
N ALA A 501 14.15 -3.34 -8.74
CA ALA A 501 15.48 -3.33 -9.36
C ALA A 501 16.45 -4.24 -8.60
N ALA A 502 16.42 -4.18 -7.28
CA ALA A 502 17.26 -5.02 -6.43
C ALA A 502 16.94 -6.51 -6.58
N LEU A 503 15.66 -6.88 -6.63
CA LEU A 503 15.26 -8.28 -6.85
C LEU A 503 15.73 -8.79 -8.23
N LYS A 504 15.69 -7.94 -9.26
CA LYS A 504 16.23 -8.26 -10.58
C LYS A 504 17.74 -8.55 -10.52
N GLU A 505 18.50 -7.68 -9.87
CA GLU A 505 19.96 -7.82 -9.72
C GLU A 505 20.32 -9.12 -8.97
N VAL A 506 19.65 -9.38 -7.84
CA VAL A 506 19.86 -10.61 -7.06
C VAL A 506 19.55 -11.87 -7.87
N TYR A 507 18.47 -11.86 -8.65
CA TYR A 507 18.10 -13.00 -9.50
C TYR A 507 19.06 -13.22 -10.68
N GLN A 508 19.60 -12.14 -11.25
CA GLN A 508 20.65 -12.20 -12.27
C GLN A 508 21.95 -12.76 -11.67
N ASN A 509 22.30 -12.34 -10.45
CA ASN A 509 23.45 -12.82 -9.68
C ASN A 509 23.12 -14.03 -8.78
N ARG A 510 22.20 -14.90 -9.20
CA ARG A 510 21.75 -16.08 -8.43
C ARG A 510 22.83 -17.10 -8.10
N GLY A 511 24.00 -17.00 -8.73
CA GLY A 511 25.19 -17.79 -8.37
C GLY A 511 25.84 -17.36 -7.05
N ALA A 512 25.62 -16.12 -6.61
CA ALA A 512 26.21 -15.57 -5.38
C ALA A 512 25.22 -15.53 -4.20
N TRP A 513 23.92 -15.49 -4.49
CA TRP A 513 22.85 -15.36 -3.50
C TRP A 513 21.86 -16.52 -3.60
N ARG A 514 21.77 -17.27 -2.51
CA ARG A 514 20.80 -18.34 -2.32
C ARG A 514 19.56 -17.80 -1.60
N PRO A 515 18.34 -18.02 -2.10
CA PRO A 515 17.14 -17.58 -1.39
C PRO A 515 16.84 -18.49 -0.21
N VAL A 516 16.43 -17.89 0.91
CA VAL A 516 16.06 -18.61 2.13
C VAL A 516 14.55 -18.62 2.29
N GLN A 517 13.91 -17.45 2.32
CA GLN A 517 12.48 -17.35 2.59
C GLN A 517 11.89 -16.04 2.06
N VAL A 518 10.66 -16.12 1.51
CA VAL A 518 9.81 -14.95 1.27
C VAL A 518 9.04 -14.62 2.54
N ALA A 519 9.26 -13.43 3.09
CA ALA A 519 8.64 -12.96 4.33
C ALA A 519 7.85 -11.68 4.07
N GLY A 520 6.61 -11.82 3.61
CA GLY A 520 5.85 -10.69 3.10
C GLY A 520 6.51 -10.11 1.86
N SER A 521 6.61 -8.79 1.76
CA SER A 521 7.26 -8.14 0.61
C SER A 521 8.79 -8.07 0.73
N ALA A 522 9.38 -8.82 1.65
CA ALA A 522 10.83 -8.90 1.85
C ALA A 522 11.34 -10.29 1.48
N LEU A 523 12.56 -10.36 0.97
CA LEU A 523 13.22 -11.61 0.61
C LEU A 523 14.45 -11.81 1.51
N VAL A 524 14.51 -12.94 2.21
CA VAL A 524 15.67 -13.34 3.01
C VAL A 524 16.61 -14.14 2.11
N LEU A 525 17.87 -13.70 2.04
CA LEU A 525 18.92 -14.23 1.16
C LEU A 525 20.11 -14.68 2.00
N LEU A 526 20.79 -15.73 1.57
CA LEU A 526 22.05 -16.20 2.12
C LEU A 526 23.13 -16.06 1.06
N ARG A 527 24.26 -15.44 1.42
CA ARG A 527 25.42 -15.38 0.54
C ARG A 527 26.17 -16.70 0.56
N ALA A 528 25.88 -17.55 -0.41
CA ALA A 528 26.48 -18.85 -0.61
C ALA A 528 26.47 -19.14 -2.12
N PRO A 529 27.38 -20.00 -2.64
CA PRO A 529 27.31 -20.41 -4.03
C PRO A 529 25.93 -21.00 -4.31
N GLY A 530 25.11 -20.23 -5.01
CA GLY A 530 23.71 -20.55 -5.29
C GLY A 530 23.65 -21.41 -6.55
N ARG A 531 22.92 -22.53 -6.47
CA ARG A 531 22.54 -23.30 -7.66
C ARG A 531 21.22 -22.75 -8.17
N ALA A 532 20.97 -22.83 -9.48
CA ALA A 532 19.67 -22.48 -10.05
C ALA A 532 18.51 -23.26 -9.40
N GLU A 533 18.80 -24.50 -8.98
CA GLU A 533 17.89 -25.38 -8.23
C GLU A 533 17.43 -24.78 -6.89
N ASP A 534 18.23 -23.94 -6.22
CA ASP A 534 17.86 -23.37 -4.91
C ASP A 534 16.62 -22.47 -5.01
N TRP A 535 16.50 -21.72 -6.11
CA TRP A 535 15.33 -20.87 -6.37
C TRP A 535 14.09 -21.70 -6.71
N GLN A 536 14.26 -22.82 -7.40
CA GLN A 536 13.18 -23.77 -7.65
C GLN A 536 12.73 -24.46 -6.36
N GLN A 537 13.69 -24.90 -5.52
CA GLN A 537 13.43 -25.49 -4.20
C GLN A 537 12.71 -24.53 -3.26
N LEU A 538 13.04 -23.24 -3.28
CA LEU A 538 12.28 -22.20 -2.55
C LEU A 538 10.82 -22.22 -2.98
N LEU A 539 10.55 -22.16 -4.28
CA LEU A 539 9.19 -22.17 -4.82
C LEU A 539 8.48 -23.49 -4.52
N GLU A 540 9.18 -24.64 -4.51
CA GLU A 540 8.62 -25.95 -4.14
C GLU A 540 8.18 -26.01 -2.68
N ARG A 541 9.03 -25.48 -1.80
CA ARG A 541 8.72 -25.42 -0.37
C ARG A 541 7.53 -24.50 -0.13
N ASP A 542 7.56 -23.29 -0.69
CA ASP A 542 6.51 -22.30 -0.48
C ASP A 542 5.20 -22.72 -1.18
N TRP A 543 5.27 -23.51 -2.26
CA TRP A 543 4.12 -24.15 -2.91
C TRP A 543 3.36 -25.11 -1.98
N GLN A 544 4.07 -25.77 -1.07
CA GLN A 544 3.51 -26.70 -0.09
C GLN A 544 3.14 -26.03 1.25
N ASP A 545 3.41 -24.73 1.42
CA ASP A 545 3.13 -24.01 2.66
C ASP A 545 1.63 -23.81 2.88
N ARG A 546 1.11 -24.38 3.97
CA ARG A 546 -0.29 -24.24 4.38
C ARG A 546 -0.66 -22.81 4.76
N GLN A 547 0.29 -21.97 5.17
CA GLN A 547 0.02 -20.57 5.50
C GLN A 547 -0.34 -19.71 4.27
N LEU A 548 -0.06 -20.23 3.07
CA LEU A 548 -0.40 -19.61 1.80
C LEU A 548 -1.65 -20.25 1.18
N GLN A 549 -2.30 -21.23 1.81
CA GLN A 549 -3.53 -21.84 1.31
C GLN A 549 -4.76 -21.03 1.77
N PRO A 550 -5.58 -20.48 0.84
CA PRO A 550 -6.85 -19.86 1.19
C PRO A 550 -7.83 -20.90 1.78
N GLU A 551 -8.73 -20.45 2.67
CA GLU A 551 -9.79 -21.31 3.22
C GLU A 551 -10.86 -21.67 2.16
N GLY A 552 -10.89 -20.92 1.05
CA GLY A 552 -11.70 -21.20 -0.13
C GLY A 552 -13.10 -20.59 -0.08
N GLY A 553 -13.41 -19.81 0.96
CA GLY A 553 -14.65 -19.02 1.09
C GLY A 553 -14.62 -17.71 0.29
N GLY A 554 -13.43 -17.28 -0.16
CA GLY A 554 -13.20 -16.00 -0.80
C GLY A 554 -13.43 -14.82 0.17
N PRO A 555 -13.29 -13.57 -0.30
CA PRO A 555 -13.55 -12.39 0.53
C PRO A 555 -14.99 -12.42 1.04
N ALA A 556 -15.17 -12.15 2.34
CA ALA A 556 -16.48 -12.21 3.02
C ALA A 556 -17.56 -11.36 2.35
N PHE A 557 -17.16 -10.31 1.63
CA PHE A 557 -18.01 -9.49 0.79
C PHE A 557 -17.20 -8.98 -0.39
N LEU A 558 -17.77 -9.05 -1.60
CA LEU A 558 -17.32 -8.21 -2.70
C LEU A 558 -17.94 -6.83 -2.49
N ALA A 559 -17.14 -5.78 -2.51
CA ALA A 559 -17.69 -4.44 -2.45
C ALA A 559 -18.64 -4.23 -3.65
N LEU A 560 -19.82 -3.62 -3.42
CA LEU A 560 -20.86 -3.30 -4.41
C LEU A 560 -20.73 -1.85 -4.91
N PRO A 561 -21.17 -1.52 -6.15
CA PRO A 561 -21.32 -0.13 -6.64
C PRO A 561 -22.01 0.73 -5.61
N GLN A 562 -21.23 1.48 -4.83
CA GLN A 562 -21.80 2.56 -4.05
C GLN A 562 -22.00 3.72 -5.01
N PRO A 563 -23.21 4.28 -5.10
CA PRO A 563 -23.40 5.52 -5.84
C PRO A 563 -22.47 6.58 -5.25
N TRP A 564 -21.91 7.45 -6.10
CA TRP A 564 -20.86 8.42 -5.75
C TRP A 564 -21.20 9.37 -4.57
N TRP A 565 -22.46 9.40 -4.13
CA TRP A 565 -22.96 10.17 -2.99
C TRP A 565 -23.11 9.38 -1.67
N ARG A 566 -22.82 8.07 -1.63
CA ARG A 566 -22.81 7.25 -0.39
C ARG A 566 -21.39 6.83 -0.06
N TRP A 567 -20.66 7.73 0.61
CA TRP A 567 -19.28 7.51 1.00
C TRP A 567 -19.21 7.02 2.45
N SER A 568 -18.64 5.83 2.66
CA SER A 568 -18.08 5.44 3.95
C SER A 568 -16.68 4.84 3.72
N TRP A 569 -15.74 5.24 4.56
CA TRP A 569 -14.32 4.93 4.43
C TRP A 569 -14.00 3.56 5.07
N PRO A 570 -13.32 2.64 4.38
CA PRO A 570 -12.41 1.70 5.02
C PRO A 570 -11.02 2.36 5.04
N ARG A 571 -10.66 2.98 6.18
CA ARG A 571 -9.66 2.48 7.14
C ARG A 571 -8.26 2.26 6.56
N SER A 572 -7.30 2.70 7.36
CA SER A 572 -5.90 2.30 7.37
C SER A 572 -5.60 0.97 6.74
N ARG A 573 -4.62 0.94 5.81
CA ARG A 573 -4.10 -0.29 5.20
C ARG A 573 -3.88 -1.36 6.27
N SER A 574 -4.79 -2.33 6.30
CA SER A 574 -4.73 -3.57 7.08
C SER A 574 -4.33 -4.75 6.17
N GLY A 575 -3.55 -4.46 5.13
CA GLY A 575 -3.05 -5.48 4.21
C GLY A 575 -2.33 -6.59 4.97
N SER A 576 -2.39 -7.80 4.45
CA SER A 576 -1.76 -8.96 5.08
C SER A 576 -0.33 -9.15 4.59
N SER A 577 0.50 -9.83 5.39
CA SER A 577 1.82 -10.26 4.93
C SER A 577 1.73 -11.19 3.71
N GLN A 578 0.64 -11.93 3.55
CA GLN A 578 0.41 -12.84 2.44
C GLN A 578 0.17 -12.06 1.14
N ALA A 579 -0.65 -11.01 1.17
CA ALA A 579 -0.83 -10.09 0.05
C ALA A 579 0.50 -9.41 -0.34
N ASP A 580 1.28 -8.98 0.64
CA ASP A 580 2.61 -8.40 0.42
C ASP A 580 3.56 -9.41 -0.26
N ALA A 581 3.51 -10.70 0.10
CA ALA A 581 4.33 -11.76 -0.50
C ALA A 581 4.00 -12.03 -1.97
N ALA A 582 2.75 -11.81 -2.39
CA ALA A 582 2.35 -11.95 -3.79
C ALA A 582 3.17 -11.04 -4.72
N SER A 583 3.62 -9.86 -4.24
CA SER A 583 4.48 -8.96 -5.01
C SER A 583 5.86 -9.57 -5.32
N VAL A 584 6.40 -10.36 -4.38
CA VAL A 584 7.68 -11.06 -4.55
C VAL A 584 7.55 -12.15 -5.61
N TYR A 585 6.54 -13.00 -5.48
CA TYR A 585 6.34 -14.12 -6.41
C TYR A 585 5.99 -13.65 -7.83
N LEU A 586 5.14 -12.62 -7.97
CA LEU A 586 4.82 -12.02 -9.27
C LEU A 586 6.08 -11.50 -9.94
N ARG A 587 6.90 -10.73 -9.22
CA ARG A 587 8.13 -10.18 -9.78
C ARG A 587 9.16 -11.27 -10.10
N LEU A 588 9.26 -12.32 -9.29
CA LEU A 588 10.09 -13.47 -9.61
C LEU A 588 9.66 -14.14 -10.92
N GLN A 589 8.36 -14.33 -11.16
CA GLN A 589 7.88 -14.89 -12.43
C GLN A 589 8.25 -14.02 -13.63
N GLU A 590 8.11 -12.70 -13.53
CA GLU A 590 8.50 -11.76 -14.60
C GLU A 590 10.00 -11.85 -14.97
N LEU A 591 10.84 -12.23 -14.00
CA LEU A 591 12.29 -12.37 -14.20
C LEU A 591 12.66 -13.75 -14.78
N MET A 592 11.78 -14.75 -14.68
CA MET A 592 12.01 -16.08 -15.23
C MET A 592 11.73 -16.10 -16.75
N PRO A 593 12.47 -16.87 -17.56
CA PRO A 593 12.21 -16.94 -19.00
C PRO A 593 10.85 -17.59 -19.27
N ALA A 594 9.95 -16.87 -19.96
CA ALA A 594 8.56 -17.32 -20.17
C ALA A 594 8.45 -18.68 -20.88
N ASP A 595 9.37 -18.99 -21.80
CA ASP A 595 9.29 -20.21 -22.63
C ASP A 595 9.72 -21.48 -21.90
N THR A 596 10.50 -21.36 -20.83
CA THR A 596 11.09 -22.51 -20.11
C THR A 596 10.67 -22.61 -18.66
N SER A 597 10.16 -21.52 -18.08
CA SER A 597 9.78 -21.48 -16.67
C SER A 597 8.41 -22.11 -16.42
N GLU A 598 8.30 -22.73 -15.25
CA GLU A 598 7.01 -23.20 -14.74
C GLU A 598 6.20 -21.99 -14.21
N PRO A 599 4.87 -21.98 -14.33
CA PRO A 599 4.02 -20.90 -13.81
C PRO A 599 3.84 -20.97 -12.28
N ARG A 600 4.68 -21.73 -11.56
CA ARG A 600 4.54 -21.97 -10.12
C ARG A 600 4.60 -20.68 -9.31
N ALA A 601 5.51 -19.75 -9.65
CA ALA A 601 5.57 -18.46 -8.96
C ALA A 601 4.34 -17.58 -9.27
N ALA A 602 3.81 -17.62 -10.49
CA ALA A 602 2.55 -16.95 -10.83
C ALA A 602 1.36 -17.48 -10.02
N LEU A 603 1.23 -18.81 -9.89
CA LEU A 603 0.17 -19.44 -9.11
C LEU A 603 0.32 -19.16 -7.61
N LEU A 604 1.56 -19.17 -7.10
CA LEU A 604 1.87 -18.75 -5.72
C LEU A 604 1.48 -17.30 -5.47
N ALA A 605 1.77 -16.41 -6.41
CA ALA A 605 1.40 -15.00 -6.31
C ALA A 605 -0.12 -14.83 -6.26
N LEU A 606 -0.87 -15.51 -7.14
CA LEU A 606 -2.33 -15.48 -7.13
C LEU A 606 -2.89 -16.05 -5.83
N ARG A 607 -2.36 -17.18 -5.35
CA ARG A 607 -2.76 -17.82 -4.09
C ARG A 607 -2.51 -16.92 -2.88
N ALA A 608 -1.32 -16.33 -2.79
CA ALA A 608 -0.94 -15.42 -1.70
C ALA A 608 -1.79 -14.14 -1.70
N ALA A 609 -2.11 -13.59 -2.89
CA ALA A 609 -3.02 -12.47 -3.02
C ALA A 609 -4.44 -12.83 -2.54
N ARG A 610 -4.95 -14.01 -2.90
CA ARG A 610 -6.28 -14.49 -2.49
C ARG A 610 -6.37 -14.77 -0.99
N CYS A 611 -5.36 -15.38 -0.40
CA CYS A 611 -5.25 -15.54 1.05
C CYS A 611 -5.28 -14.17 1.76
N GLY A 612 -4.62 -13.16 1.18
CA GLY A 612 -4.69 -11.80 1.70
C GLY A 612 -6.06 -11.16 1.59
N LEU A 613 -6.79 -11.40 0.50
CA LEU A 613 -8.16 -10.91 0.28
C LEU A 613 -9.20 -11.56 1.20
N GLU A 614 -8.97 -12.80 1.64
CA GLU A 614 -9.82 -13.44 2.66
C GLU A 614 -9.68 -12.75 4.02
N GLN A 615 -8.47 -12.25 4.35
CA GLN A 615 -8.21 -11.52 5.60
C GLN A 615 -8.67 -10.06 5.53
N ASP A 616 -8.40 -9.38 4.42
CA ASP A 616 -8.80 -7.99 4.17
C ASP A 616 -9.35 -7.84 2.73
N PRO A 617 -10.67 -7.97 2.55
CA PRO A 617 -11.32 -7.77 1.25
C PRO A 617 -11.12 -6.37 0.65
N ALA A 618 -10.74 -5.39 1.47
CA ALA A 618 -10.57 -4.00 1.05
C ALA A 618 -9.14 -3.67 0.59
N ASP A 619 -8.22 -4.64 0.59
CA ASP A 619 -6.84 -4.42 0.16
C ASP A 619 -6.73 -4.26 -1.36
N ALA A 620 -6.66 -3.01 -1.82
CA ALA A 620 -6.51 -2.66 -3.23
C ALA A 620 -5.24 -3.25 -3.87
N LEU A 621 -4.15 -3.40 -3.11
CA LEU A 621 -2.91 -3.98 -3.63
C LEU A 621 -3.08 -5.48 -3.88
N ALA A 622 -3.73 -6.20 -2.97
CA ALA A 622 -3.99 -7.63 -3.13
C ALA A 622 -4.85 -7.90 -4.38
N TRP A 623 -5.88 -7.08 -4.62
CA TRP A 623 -6.67 -7.13 -5.87
C TRP A 623 -5.82 -6.84 -7.11
N LEU A 624 -4.97 -5.82 -7.09
CA LEU A 624 -4.08 -5.52 -8.21
C LEU A 624 -3.12 -6.69 -8.50
N LEU A 625 -2.52 -7.29 -7.48
CA LEU A 625 -1.62 -8.43 -7.62
C LEU A 625 -2.37 -9.65 -8.17
N ALA A 626 -3.58 -9.92 -7.71
CA ALA A 626 -4.44 -10.97 -8.28
C ALA A 626 -4.77 -10.71 -9.77
N ALA A 627 -5.02 -9.45 -10.14
CA ALA A 627 -5.24 -9.09 -11.54
C ALA A 627 -4.00 -9.29 -12.41
N ARG A 628 -2.85 -8.76 -11.98
CA ARG A 628 -1.58 -8.86 -12.72
C ARG A 628 -1.13 -10.32 -12.88
N THR A 629 -1.32 -11.14 -11.85
CA THR A 629 -1.03 -12.58 -11.91
C THR A 629 -1.95 -13.31 -12.87
N ALA A 630 -3.26 -13.04 -12.86
CA ALA A 630 -4.20 -13.60 -13.83
C ALA A 630 -3.88 -13.18 -15.28
N GLN A 631 -3.48 -11.91 -15.49
CA GLN A 631 -3.02 -11.42 -16.78
C GLN A 631 -1.76 -12.15 -17.25
N MET A 632 -0.80 -12.35 -16.34
CA MET A 632 0.45 -13.04 -16.64
C MET A 632 0.22 -14.52 -16.97
N LEU A 633 -0.65 -15.21 -16.22
CA LEU A 633 -1.05 -16.60 -16.51
C LEU A 633 -1.73 -16.72 -17.87
N LEU A 634 -2.65 -15.81 -18.20
CA LEU A 634 -3.32 -15.75 -19.51
C LEU A 634 -2.33 -15.65 -20.69
N GLN A 635 -1.21 -14.97 -20.49
CA GLN A 635 -0.16 -14.78 -21.51
C GLN A 635 0.91 -15.88 -21.47
N HIS A 636 0.99 -16.66 -20.39
CA HIS A 636 2.04 -17.64 -20.18
C HIS A 636 1.99 -18.76 -21.23
N PRO A 637 3.11 -19.18 -21.85
CA PRO A 637 3.13 -20.19 -22.91
C PRO A 637 2.46 -21.52 -22.52
N TRP A 638 2.47 -21.87 -21.24
CA TRP A 638 1.77 -23.06 -20.75
C TRP A 638 0.26 -23.00 -20.99
N GLU A 639 -0.40 -21.86 -20.72
CA GLU A 639 -1.86 -21.68 -20.84
C GLU A 639 -2.28 -21.06 -22.19
N SER A 640 -1.39 -20.29 -22.84
CA SER A 640 -1.69 -19.59 -24.09
C SER A 640 -1.52 -20.45 -25.33
N THR A 641 -0.64 -21.46 -25.29
CA THR A 641 -0.28 -22.28 -26.46
C THR A 641 -0.21 -23.78 -26.13
N PRO A 642 -1.09 -24.62 -26.70
CA PRO A 642 -2.23 -24.28 -27.57
C PRO A 642 -3.35 -23.56 -26.80
N PRO A 643 -4.18 -22.74 -27.49
CA PRO A 643 -5.25 -21.99 -26.84
C PRO A 643 -6.31 -22.93 -26.27
N PHE A 644 -6.72 -22.68 -25.02
CA PHE A 644 -7.76 -23.43 -24.34
C PHE A 644 -8.88 -22.46 -23.88
N PRO A 645 -9.94 -22.26 -24.69
CA PRO A 645 -10.91 -21.19 -24.49
C PRO A 645 -11.61 -21.17 -23.13
N PRO A 646 -12.02 -22.30 -22.52
CA PRO A 646 -12.64 -22.30 -21.19
C PRO A 646 -11.74 -21.68 -20.11
N LEU A 647 -10.44 -22.01 -20.12
CA LEU A 647 -9.46 -21.43 -19.19
C LEU A 647 -9.21 -19.95 -19.48
N GLN A 648 -9.15 -19.57 -20.76
CA GLN A 648 -8.98 -18.17 -21.16
C GLN A 648 -10.14 -17.30 -20.67
N GLN A 649 -11.39 -17.75 -20.82
CA GLN A 649 -12.57 -17.03 -20.30
C GLN A 649 -12.52 -16.89 -18.77
N LEU A 650 -12.10 -17.95 -18.07
CA LEU A 650 -11.91 -17.93 -16.62
C LEU A 650 -10.83 -16.94 -16.19
N ARG A 651 -9.65 -16.94 -16.83
CA ARG A 651 -8.56 -15.99 -16.55
C ARG A 651 -8.96 -14.55 -16.85
N LEU A 652 -9.69 -14.30 -17.94
CA LEU A 652 -10.22 -12.98 -18.27
C LEU A 652 -11.22 -12.48 -17.21
N ALA A 653 -12.10 -13.35 -16.71
CA ALA A 653 -13.01 -13.01 -15.62
C ALA A 653 -12.24 -12.66 -14.33
N GLN A 654 -11.22 -13.45 -13.96
CA GLN A 654 -10.35 -13.16 -12.81
C GLN A 654 -9.62 -11.82 -12.97
N TYR A 655 -8.98 -11.60 -14.11
CA TYR A 655 -8.20 -10.40 -14.42
C TYR A 655 -9.05 -9.13 -14.32
N ARG A 656 -10.18 -9.09 -15.04
CA ARG A 656 -11.01 -7.89 -15.13
C ARG A 656 -11.75 -7.61 -13.82
N ALA A 657 -12.29 -8.63 -13.16
CA ALA A 657 -12.95 -8.46 -11.88
C ALA A 657 -11.99 -7.92 -10.81
N ALA A 658 -10.77 -8.45 -10.76
CA ALA A 658 -9.77 -8.01 -9.80
C ALA A 658 -9.31 -6.55 -10.07
N LEU A 659 -9.14 -6.14 -11.33
CA LEU A 659 -8.83 -4.73 -11.64
C LEU A 659 -9.97 -3.77 -11.25
N VAL A 660 -11.22 -4.14 -11.53
CA VAL A 660 -12.39 -3.33 -11.16
C VAL A 660 -12.46 -3.16 -9.64
N GLN A 661 -12.21 -4.22 -8.87
CA GLN A 661 -12.16 -4.14 -7.41
C GLN A 661 -10.98 -3.29 -6.90
N ALA A 662 -9.80 -3.40 -7.52
CA ALA A 662 -8.64 -2.58 -7.16
C ALA A 662 -8.94 -1.07 -7.32
N VAL A 663 -9.53 -0.65 -8.44
CA VAL A 663 -9.92 0.76 -8.66
C VAL A 663 -11.04 1.21 -7.74
N ARG A 664 -11.98 0.31 -7.41
CA ARG A 664 -13.05 0.60 -6.47
C ARG A 664 -12.52 0.98 -5.08
N HIS A 665 -11.51 0.26 -4.61
CA HIS A 665 -10.90 0.50 -3.31
C HIS A 665 -9.91 1.67 -3.34
N GLN A 666 -9.19 1.86 -4.46
CA GLN A 666 -8.23 2.96 -4.62
C GLN A 666 -8.34 3.63 -6.00
N PRO A 667 -9.25 4.61 -6.16
CA PRO A 667 -9.53 5.22 -7.46
C PRO A 667 -8.43 6.17 -7.96
N ASP A 668 -7.58 6.67 -7.07
CA ASP A 668 -6.49 7.60 -7.37
C ASP A 668 -5.20 6.91 -7.84
N TRP A 669 -5.17 5.57 -7.89
CA TRP A 669 -3.97 4.82 -8.25
C TRP A 669 -3.79 4.72 -9.77
N LEU A 670 -2.89 5.57 -10.28
CA LEU A 670 -2.60 5.71 -11.72
C LEU A 670 -2.32 4.37 -12.42
N ALA A 671 -1.45 3.52 -11.85
CA ALA A 671 -1.04 2.26 -12.48
C ALA A 671 -2.21 1.27 -12.68
N VAL A 672 -3.25 1.34 -11.83
CA VAL A 672 -4.44 0.50 -11.97
C VAL A 672 -5.38 1.07 -13.04
N GLN A 673 -5.53 2.39 -13.08
CA GLN A 673 -6.32 3.08 -14.11
C GLN A 673 -5.74 2.83 -15.52
N GLU A 674 -4.41 2.92 -15.67
CA GLU A 674 -3.71 2.61 -16.92
C GLU A 674 -3.96 1.14 -17.33
N ALA A 675 -3.86 0.19 -16.38
CA ALA A 675 -4.13 -1.23 -16.64
C ALA A 675 -5.57 -1.49 -17.08
N LEU A 676 -6.56 -0.79 -16.49
CA LEU A 676 -7.97 -0.90 -16.88
C LEU A 676 -8.20 -0.42 -18.31
N VAL A 677 -7.62 0.72 -18.71
CA VAL A 677 -7.76 1.21 -20.10
C VAL A 677 -7.28 0.14 -21.07
N HIS A 678 -6.12 -0.46 -20.84
CA HIS A 678 -5.63 -1.56 -21.66
C HIS A 678 -6.54 -2.81 -21.62
N ALA A 679 -7.10 -3.15 -20.46
CA ALA A 679 -8.06 -4.26 -20.34
C ALA A 679 -9.31 -4.05 -21.23
N TRP A 680 -9.80 -2.81 -21.30
CA TRP A 680 -11.00 -2.45 -22.06
C TRP A 680 -10.74 -2.30 -23.56
N LEU A 681 -9.55 -1.84 -23.95
CA LEU A 681 -9.12 -1.84 -25.35
C LEU A 681 -8.99 -3.26 -25.91
N ASN A 682 -8.64 -4.24 -25.06
CA ASN A 682 -8.63 -5.66 -25.45
C ASN A 682 -10.04 -6.29 -25.56
N LEU A 683 -11.07 -5.72 -24.91
CA LEU A 683 -12.49 -6.12 -25.03
C LEU A 683 -13.27 -5.31 -26.09
N PRO A 684 -12.58 -4.46 -26.84
CA PRO A 684 -13.10 -3.20 -27.41
C PRO A 684 -14.30 -2.53 -26.69
N ALA A 685 -14.24 -2.32 -25.38
CA ALA A 685 -15.27 -1.59 -24.62
C ALA A 685 -14.97 -0.07 -24.58
N TRP A 686 -15.38 0.65 -25.63
CA TRP A 686 -14.96 2.04 -25.89
C TRP A 686 -15.54 3.04 -24.89
N ASP A 687 -16.78 2.86 -24.47
CA ASP A 687 -17.49 3.70 -23.50
C ASP A 687 -16.87 3.62 -22.09
N ILE A 688 -16.54 2.40 -21.65
CA ILE A 688 -15.83 2.17 -20.39
C ILE A 688 -14.39 2.69 -20.47
N ALA A 689 -13.67 2.40 -21.57
CA ALA A 689 -12.30 2.85 -21.78
C ALA A 689 -12.18 4.38 -21.74
N TRP A 690 -13.14 5.09 -22.34
CA TRP A 690 -13.20 6.55 -22.33
C TRP A 690 -13.29 7.11 -20.91
N THR A 691 -14.12 6.53 -20.06
CA THR A 691 -14.27 6.98 -18.67
C THR A 691 -12.96 6.84 -17.90
N HIS A 692 -12.26 5.71 -18.06
CA HIS A 692 -10.99 5.47 -17.36
C HIS A 692 -9.82 6.27 -17.94
N VAL A 693 -9.75 6.52 -19.25
CA VAL A 693 -8.66 7.34 -19.82
C VAL A 693 -8.76 8.80 -19.37
N GLN A 694 -9.97 9.32 -19.16
CA GLN A 694 -10.17 10.64 -18.54
C GLN A 694 -9.64 10.67 -17.09
N GLN A 695 -9.85 9.59 -16.33
CA GLN A 695 -9.27 9.46 -14.99
C GLN A 695 -7.74 9.40 -15.03
N VAL A 696 -7.14 8.65 -15.98
CA VAL A 696 -5.69 8.62 -16.19
C VAL A 696 -5.16 10.03 -16.44
N LEU A 697 -5.76 10.79 -17.38
CA LEU A 697 -5.34 12.16 -17.67
C LEU A 697 -5.48 13.10 -16.46
N HIS A 698 -6.55 12.95 -15.68
CA HIS A 698 -6.76 13.72 -14.46
C HIS A 698 -5.69 13.43 -13.41
N TRP A 699 -5.48 12.14 -13.10
CA TRP A 699 -4.54 11.74 -12.07
C TRP A 699 -3.10 11.94 -12.49
N GLN A 700 -2.73 11.70 -13.74
CA GLN A 700 -1.38 11.97 -14.27
C GLN A 700 -0.98 13.45 -14.09
N ARG A 701 -1.90 14.39 -14.35
CA ARG A 701 -1.65 15.82 -14.12
C ARG A 701 -1.44 16.15 -12.64
N ARG A 702 -2.18 15.50 -11.74
CA ARG A 702 -2.04 15.66 -10.28
C ARG A 702 -0.81 14.96 -9.71
N THR A 703 -0.52 13.74 -10.16
CA THR A 703 0.60 12.92 -9.69
C THR A 703 1.92 13.36 -10.29
N GLY A 704 1.93 14.07 -11.43
CA GLY A 704 3.12 14.62 -12.07
C GLY A 704 4.15 13.55 -12.50
N PRO A 705 5.44 13.92 -12.64
CA PRO A 705 6.48 12.98 -13.03
C PRO A 705 6.63 11.87 -11.98
N LEU A 706 6.82 10.64 -12.46
CA LEU A 706 7.13 9.47 -11.64
C LEU A 706 8.54 9.61 -11.03
N PRO A 707 8.84 8.89 -9.93
CA PRO A 707 10.19 8.90 -9.33
C PRO A 707 11.24 8.46 -10.37
N GLY A 708 12.24 9.31 -10.62
CA GLY A 708 13.28 9.06 -11.63
C GLY A 708 12.89 9.39 -13.08
N GLU A 709 11.70 9.95 -13.31
CA GLU A 709 11.25 10.38 -14.64
C GLU A 709 11.67 11.83 -14.91
N ASP A 710 12.42 12.04 -16.00
CA ASP A 710 12.82 13.37 -16.45
C ASP A 710 11.62 14.17 -17.01
N ALA A 711 11.73 15.49 -17.00
CA ALA A 711 10.66 16.37 -17.46
C ALA A 711 10.23 16.10 -18.92
N ALA A 712 11.18 15.73 -19.79
CA ALA A 712 10.90 15.36 -21.18
C ALA A 712 10.14 14.04 -21.29
N ALA A 713 10.54 13.01 -20.54
CA ALA A 713 9.86 11.72 -20.48
C ALA A 713 8.43 11.87 -19.95
N PHE A 714 8.24 12.70 -18.92
CA PHE A 714 6.92 13.03 -18.39
C PHE A 714 6.01 13.70 -19.43
N GLN A 715 6.53 14.68 -20.18
CA GLN A 715 5.77 15.32 -21.25
C GLN A 715 5.42 14.34 -22.37
N GLN A 716 6.35 13.47 -22.76
CA GLN A 716 6.12 12.44 -23.77
C GLN A 716 5.02 11.47 -23.32
N ARG A 717 5.06 10.98 -22.08
CA ARG A 717 4.02 10.12 -21.52
C ARG A 717 2.66 10.84 -21.46
N CYS A 718 2.64 12.13 -21.13
CA CYS A 718 1.40 12.93 -21.15
C CYS A 718 0.83 13.06 -22.58
N ALA A 719 1.69 13.27 -23.58
CA ALA A 719 1.28 13.37 -24.98
C ALA A 719 0.71 12.04 -25.49
N GLN A 720 1.36 10.91 -25.17
CA GLN A 720 0.92 9.57 -25.56
C GLN A 720 -0.50 9.26 -25.03
N TRP A 721 -0.77 9.57 -23.75
CA TRP A 721 -2.09 9.35 -23.17
C TRP A 721 -3.16 10.30 -23.73
N GLN A 722 -2.79 11.54 -24.09
CA GLN A 722 -3.71 12.47 -24.74
C GLN A 722 -4.08 12.02 -26.15
N GLU A 723 -3.11 11.52 -26.91
CA GLU A 723 -3.34 10.97 -28.24
C GLU A 723 -4.23 9.71 -28.17
N LEU A 724 -3.94 8.78 -27.26
CA LEU A 724 -4.77 7.61 -27.05
C LEU A 724 -6.20 7.98 -26.65
N ALA A 725 -6.38 8.98 -25.79
CA ALA A 725 -7.70 9.46 -25.42
C ALA A 725 -8.47 10.01 -26.64
N ALA A 726 -7.82 10.79 -27.51
CA ALA A 726 -8.45 11.30 -28.73
C ALA A 726 -8.87 10.17 -29.69
N GLN A 727 -8.05 9.13 -29.83
CA GLN A 727 -8.40 7.94 -30.63
C GLN A 727 -9.62 7.20 -30.06
N ILE A 728 -9.65 7.00 -28.74
CA ILE A 728 -10.80 6.36 -28.05
C ILE A 728 -12.07 7.21 -28.25
N GLU A 729 -11.98 8.53 -28.08
CA GLU A 729 -13.11 9.44 -28.25
C GLU A 729 -13.71 9.38 -29.65
N GLN A 730 -12.84 9.36 -30.67
CA GLN A 730 -13.26 9.29 -32.06
C GLN A 730 -14.00 7.97 -32.33
N GLN A 731 -13.43 6.83 -31.91
CA GLN A 731 -14.08 5.52 -32.09
C GLN A 731 -15.41 5.42 -31.34
N LEU A 732 -15.48 5.96 -30.11
CA LEU A 732 -16.70 6.00 -29.32
C LEU A 732 -17.81 6.77 -30.06
N ARG A 733 -17.53 7.99 -30.52
CA ARG A 733 -18.50 8.83 -31.25
C ARG A 733 -18.99 8.15 -32.53
N ASP A 734 -18.09 7.52 -33.28
CA ASP A 734 -18.45 6.80 -34.51
C ASP A 734 -19.39 5.61 -34.21
N ASN A 735 -19.12 4.87 -33.13
CA ASN A 735 -19.93 3.74 -32.72
C ASN A 735 -21.29 4.17 -32.15
N GLU A 736 -21.36 5.26 -31.38
CA GLU A 736 -22.62 5.86 -30.91
C GLU A 736 -23.51 6.28 -32.09
N ASN A 737 -22.93 6.96 -33.09
CA ASN A 737 -23.66 7.35 -34.30
C ASN A 737 -24.21 6.13 -35.05
N ARG A 738 -23.41 5.07 -35.20
CA ARG A 738 -23.85 3.81 -35.82
C ARG A 738 -24.95 3.13 -35.01
N PHE A 739 -24.87 3.17 -33.69
CA PHE A 739 -25.87 2.62 -32.81
C PHE A 739 -27.21 3.35 -32.96
N ILE A 740 -27.22 4.69 -32.94
CA ILE A 740 -28.44 5.50 -33.12
C ILE A 740 -29.11 5.16 -34.45
N LEU A 741 -28.34 5.09 -35.55
CA LEU A 741 -28.87 4.79 -36.88
C LEU A 741 -29.48 3.38 -36.95
N ARG A 742 -28.78 2.36 -36.44
CA ARG A 742 -29.19 0.95 -36.53
C ARG A 742 -30.23 0.53 -35.48
N SER A 743 -30.34 1.24 -34.37
CA SER A 743 -31.29 0.90 -33.29
C SER A 743 -32.67 1.54 -33.45
N SER A 744 -32.85 2.46 -34.40
CA SER A 744 -34.10 3.18 -34.66
C SER A 744 -35.33 2.27 -34.84
N GLY A 745 -35.16 1.09 -35.45
CA GLY A 745 -36.22 0.08 -35.64
C GLY A 745 -36.37 -0.95 -34.51
N LEU A 746 -35.52 -0.91 -33.47
CA LEU A 746 -35.42 -1.96 -32.44
C LEU A 746 -36.05 -1.56 -31.08
N ALA A 747 -36.87 -0.51 -31.04
CA ALA A 747 -37.42 0.04 -29.79
C ALA A 747 -38.20 -0.98 -28.93
N GLY A 748 -38.88 -1.95 -29.57
CA GLY A 748 -39.62 -3.02 -28.88
C GLY A 748 -38.82 -4.32 -28.64
N GLN A 749 -37.53 -4.36 -29.01
CA GLN A 749 -36.70 -5.57 -28.97
C GLN A 749 -35.42 -5.30 -28.15
N PRO A 750 -35.51 -5.21 -26.81
CA PRO A 750 -34.40 -4.80 -25.96
C PRO A 750 -33.18 -5.73 -26.09
N LEU A 751 -33.41 -7.05 -26.29
CA LEU A 751 -32.34 -8.02 -26.48
C LEU A 751 -31.48 -7.73 -27.72
N LEU A 752 -32.13 -7.54 -28.88
CA LEU A 752 -31.42 -7.27 -30.14
C LEU A 752 -30.73 -5.91 -30.12
N ARG A 753 -31.35 -4.93 -29.47
CA ARG A 753 -30.75 -3.61 -29.24
C ARG A 753 -29.50 -3.69 -28.36
N ALA A 754 -29.55 -4.48 -27.28
CA ALA A 754 -28.39 -4.70 -26.41
C ALA A 754 -27.26 -5.48 -27.11
N ARG A 755 -27.59 -6.53 -27.89
CA ARG A 755 -26.59 -7.25 -28.72
C ARG A 755 -25.91 -6.32 -29.72
N LEU A 756 -26.68 -5.45 -30.38
CA LEU A 756 -26.15 -4.45 -31.30
C LEU A 756 -25.21 -3.45 -30.60
N ALA A 757 -25.56 -2.98 -29.41
CA ALA A 757 -24.71 -2.09 -28.62
C ALA A 757 -23.39 -2.79 -28.24
N ALA A 758 -23.45 -4.02 -27.74
CA ALA A 758 -22.26 -4.81 -27.39
C ALA A 758 -21.35 -5.07 -28.61
N GLN A 759 -21.93 -5.38 -29.79
CA GLN A 759 -21.17 -5.55 -31.04
C GLN A 759 -20.44 -4.28 -31.50
N LEU A 760 -20.97 -3.10 -31.17
CA LEU A 760 -20.34 -1.81 -31.43
C LEU A 760 -19.36 -1.38 -30.33
N GLY A 761 -19.15 -2.21 -29.31
CA GLY A 761 -18.27 -1.90 -28.18
C GLY A 761 -18.85 -0.89 -27.19
N LEU A 762 -20.18 -0.72 -27.17
CA LEU A 762 -20.93 0.14 -26.24
C LEU A 762 -21.53 -0.73 -25.11
N TYR A 763 -20.67 -1.21 -24.21
CA TYR A 763 -21.05 -2.18 -23.17
C TYR A 763 -21.91 -1.56 -22.06
N GLU A 764 -21.65 -0.32 -21.65
CA GLU A 764 -22.51 0.41 -20.69
C GLU A 764 -23.89 0.61 -21.28
N THR A 765 -23.98 1.04 -22.54
CA THR A 765 -25.27 1.19 -23.22
C THR A 765 -26.01 -0.15 -23.33
N ALA A 766 -25.30 -1.25 -23.60
CA ALA A 766 -25.90 -2.58 -23.63
C ALA A 766 -26.45 -3.01 -22.25
N LEU A 767 -25.69 -2.76 -21.17
CA LEU A 767 -26.11 -3.02 -19.79
C LEU A 767 -27.32 -2.15 -19.41
N GLU A 768 -27.30 -0.85 -19.71
CA GLU A 768 -28.40 0.08 -19.43
C GLU A 768 -29.70 -0.33 -20.13
N VAL A 769 -29.63 -0.76 -21.40
CA VAL A 769 -30.80 -1.23 -22.16
C VAL A 769 -31.43 -2.47 -21.50
N LEU A 770 -30.61 -3.43 -21.04
CA LEU A 770 -31.11 -4.65 -20.39
C LEU A 770 -31.59 -4.41 -18.96
N GLN A 771 -30.92 -3.55 -18.20
CA GLN A 771 -31.27 -3.24 -16.81
C GLN A 771 -32.52 -2.35 -16.69
N SER A 772 -32.77 -1.48 -17.66
CA SER A 772 -33.97 -0.63 -17.71
C SER A 772 -35.21 -1.37 -18.24
N SER A 773 -35.03 -2.50 -18.92
CA SER A 773 -36.11 -3.33 -19.47
C SER A 773 -36.48 -4.46 -18.50
N SER A 774 -37.76 -4.86 -18.45
CA SER A 774 -38.17 -6.01 -17.62
C SER A 774 -37.65 -7.33 -18.20
N ALA A 775 -37.28 -8.28 -17.33
CA ALA A 775 -36.78 -9.59 -17.73
C ALA A 775 -37.78 -10.40 -18.57
N GLU A 776 -39.08 -10.11 -18.44
CA GLU A 776 -40.15 -10.70 -19.24
C GLU A 776 -40.03 -10.34 -20.73
N LEU A 777 -39.47 -9.17 -21.07
CA LEU A 777 -39.37 -8.68 -22.45
C LEU A 777 -38.21 -9.31 -23.26
N TYR A 778 -37.19 -9.84 -22.58
CA TYR A 778 -36.02 -10.43 -23.24
C TYR A 778 -35.78 -11.91 -22.89
N GLY A 779 -36.53 -12.47 -21.94
CA GLY A 779 -36.49 -13.89 -21.60
C GLY A 779 -35.16 -14.38 -21.03
N SER A 780 -34.97 -15.70 -20.96
CA SER A 780 -33.73 -16.32 -20.45
C SER A 780 -32.49 -15.95 -21.27
N GLU A 781 -32.61 -15.83 -22.59
CA GLU A 781 -31.49 -15.41 -23.46
C GLU A 781 -30.95 -14.02 -23.12
N GLY A 782 -31.83 -13.07 -22.77
CA GLY A 782 -31.37 -11.75 -22.35
C GLY A 782 -30.77 -11.72 -20.94
N VAL A 783 -31.21 -12.61 -20.04
CA VAL A 783 -30.53 -12.82 -18.74
C VAL A 783 -29.13 -13.38 -18.96
N VAL A 784 -28.97 -14.35 -19.87
CA VAL A 784 -27.67 -14.92 -20.25
C VAL A 784 -26.74 -13.84 -20.83
N LEU A 785 -27.25 -13.00 -21.74
CA LEU A 785 -26.48 -11.87 -22.28
C LEU A 785 -26.11 -10.87 -21.18
N LEU A 786 -27.02 -10.57 -20.24
CA LEU A 786 -26.74 -9.69 -19.12
C LEU A 786 -25.61 -10.27 -18.24
N LEU A 787 -25.65 -11.56 -17.91
CA LEU A 787 -24.58 -12.24 -17.16
C LEU A 787 -23.25 -12.17 -17.91
N GLU A 788 -23.27 -12.43 -19.22
CA GLU A 788 -22.09 -12.36 -20.06
C GLU A 788 -21.47 -10.95 -20.03
N LEU A 789 -22.27 -9.90 -20.24
CA LEU A 789 -21.79 -8.51 -20.20
C LEU A 789 -21.25 -8.14 -18.82
N LEU A 790 -21.91 -8.55 -17.74
CA LEU A 790 -21.46 -8.28 -16.37
C LEU A 790 -20.12 -8.99 -16.06
N VAL A 791 -19.95 -10.24 -16.47
CA VAL A 791 -18.70 -10.98 -16.27
C VAL A 791 -17.58 -10.41 -17.16
N GLN A 792 -17.87 -10.13 -18.43
CA GLN A 792 -16.89 -9.55 -19.36
C GLN A 792 -16.40 -8.17 -18.93
N THR A 793 -17.27 -7.35 -18.32
CA THR A 793 -16.95 -6.03 -17.75
C THR A 793 -16.41 -6.08 -16.32
N GLY A 794 -16.18 -7.29 -15.76
CA GLY A 794 -15.64 -7.46 -14.40
C GLY A 794 -16.60 -7.11 -13.26
N ARG A 795 -17.88 -6.85 -13.55
CA ARG A 795 -18.96 -6.55 -12.59
C ARG A 795 -19.51 -7.81 -11.91
N VAL A 796 -18.60 -8.63 -11.39
CA VAL A 796 -18.90 -9.96 -10.82
C VAL A 796 -19.86 -9.90 -9.63
N ALA A 797 -19.80 -8.83 -8.82
CA ALA A 797 -20.70 -8.67 -7.69
C ALA A 797 -22.17 -8.52 -8.13
N GLU A 798 -22.43 -7.81 -9.23
CA GLU A 798 -23.76 -7.67 -9.82
C GLU A 798 -24.24 -8.98 -10.45
N ALA A 799 -23.36 -9.68 -11.17
CA ALA A 799 -23.67 -10.99 -11.75
C ALA A 799 -24.07 -12.01 -10.67
N ARG A 800 -23.38 -12.00 -9.52
CA ARG A 800 -23.71 -12.86 -8.38
C ARG A 800 -25.07 -12.55 -7.78
N ILE A 801 -25.42 -11.28 -7.60
CA ILE A 801 -26.77 -10.90 -7.12
C ILE A 801 -27.85 -11.48 -8.04
N LEU A 802 -27.60 -11.54 -9.34
CA LEU A 802 -28.52 -12.13 -10.30
C LEU A 802 -28.61 -13.66 -10.16
N LEU A 803 -27.47 -14.35 -10.02
CA LEU A 803 -27.40 -15.81 -9.85
C LEU A 803 -27.90 -16.29 -8.48
N ASP A 804 -27.86 -15.41 -7.46
CA ASP A 804 -28.29 -15.71 -6.10
C ASP A 804 -29.81 -15.69 -5.92
N ARG A 805 -30.57 -15.27 -6.94
CA ARG A 805 -32.03 -15.32 -6.90
C ARG A 805 -32.53 -16.76 -6.80
N ASN A 806 -33.57 -16.95 -5.98
CA ASN A 806 -34.09 -18.29 -5.67
C ASN A 806 -34.62 -19.04 -6.90
N GLU A 807 -35.15 -18.31 -7.89
CA GLU A 807 -35.70 -18.93 -9.11
C GLU A 807 -34.64 -19.77 -9.85
N TRP A 808 -33.44 -19.20 -10.01
CA TRP A 808 -32.35 -19.84 -10.76
C TRP A 808 -31.62 -20.91 -9.95
N ARG A 809 -31.45 -20.69 -8.64
CA ARG A 809 -30.82 -21.67 -7.73
C ARG A 809 -31.60 -22.98 -7.65
N GLN A 810 -32.93 -22.92 -7.66
CA GLN A 810 -33.77 -24.12 -7.59
C GLN A 810 -33.83 -24.86 -8.92
N GLN A 811 -33.70 -24.16 -10.05
CA GLN A 811 -33.76 -24.75 -11.38
C GLN A 811 -32.58 -24.28 -12.27
N PRO A 812 -31.36 -24.81 -12.07
CA PRO A 812 -30.16 -24.36 -12.79
C PRO A 812 -30.25 -24.43 -14.33
N LEU A 813 -31.07 -25.34 -14.87
CA LEU A 813 -31.25 -25.53 -16.31
C LEU A 813 -32.24 -24.54 -16.96
N SER A 814 -32.96 -23.73 -16.17
CA SER A 814 -33.99 -22.79 -16.68
C SER A 814 -33.42 -21.64 -17.50
N LEU A 815 -32.13 -21.29 -17.34
CA LEU A 815 -31.43 -20.31 -18.17
C LEU A 815 -30.98 -20.87 -19.53
N GLY A 816 -31.18 -22.17 -19.78
CA GLY A 816 -30.80 -22.83 -21.02
C GLY A 816 -29.30 -23.13 -21.11
N LEU A 817 -28.85 -23.37 -22.35
CA LEU A 817 -27.47 -23.74 -22.66
C LEU A 817 -26.70 -22.51 -23.19
N TYR A 818 -25.45 -22.39 -22.78
CA TYR A 818 -24.48 -21.42 -23.26
C TYR A 818 -23.43 -22.14 -24.11
N GLU A 819 -23.05 -21.51 -25.22
CA GLU A 819 -22.08 -22.06 -26.16
C GLU A 819 -20.67 -21.54 -25.83
N VAL A 820 -19.77 -22.44 -25.43
CA VAL A 820 -18.35 -22.13 -25.27
C VAL A 820 -17.57 -22.73 -26.43
N PRO A 821 -16.74 -21.98 -27.16
CA PRO A 821 -15.98 -22.54 -28.29
C PRO A 821 -15.06 -23.67 -27.85
N LEU A 822 -15.04 -24.78 -28.61
CA LEU A 822 -14.06 -25.84 -28.41
C LEU A 822 -12.67 -25.37 -28.86
N PRO A 823 -11.62 -25.97 -28.30
CA PRO A 823 -10.29 -25.84 -28.87
C PRO A 823 -10.23 -26.50 -30.26
N ASP A 824 -9.90 -25.73 -31.30
CA ASP A 824 -9.82 -26.25 -32.68
C ASP A 824 -8.49 -27.00 -32.92
N ASP A 825 -8.58 -28.29 -33.31
CA ASP A 825 -7.43 -29.11 -33.76
C ASP A 825 -7.09 -28.90 -35.26
N SER A 826 -7.93 -28.19 -36.01
CA SER A 826 -7.76 -28.03 -37.45
C SER A 826 -7.12 -26.70 -37.81
N GLY A 827 -5.97 -26.75 -38.50
CA GLY A 827 -5.34 -25.57 -39.11
C GLY A 827 -6.30 -24.79 -40.03
N PRO A 828 -5.89 -23.59 -40.52
CA PRO A 828 -6.75 -22.55 -41.12
C PRO A 828 -7.48 -22.92 -42.44
N ARG A 829 -7.58 -24.20 -42.80
CA ARG A 829 -8.19 -24.70 -44.04
C ARG A 829 -9.36 -25.67 -43.85
N SER A 830 -9.80 -25.98 -42.63
CA SER A 830 -11.01 -26.78 -42.42
C SER A 830 -12.28 -25.94 -42.62
N ARG A 831 -13.16 -26.36 -43.52
CA ARG A 831 -14.49 -25.73 -43.78
C ARG A 831 -15.60 -26.23 -42.84
N SER A 832 -15.27 -26.95 -41.76
CA SER A 832 -16.25 -27.40 -40.76
C SER A 832 -16.68 -26.25 -39.85
N ARG A 833 -17.95 -26.21 -39.43
CA ARG A 833 -18.44 -25.28 -38.39
C ARG A 833 -17.58 -25.42 -37.12
N PRO A 834 -17.28 -24.31 -36.40
CA PRO A 834 -16.55 -24.38 -35.13
C PRO A 834 -17.35 -25.25 -34.16
N ARG A 835 -16.68 -26.18 -33.48
CA ARG A 835 -17.31 -27.03 -32.48
C ARG A 835 -17.53 -26.18 -31.20
N THR A 836 -18.66 -26.31 -30.53
CA THR A 836 -18.99 -25.59 -29.28
C THR A 836 -19.44 -26.55 -28.18
N TYR A 837 -18.99 -26.30 -26.94
CA TYR A 837 -19.50 -26.94 -25.73
C TYR A 837 -20.86 -26.33 -25.42
N GLN A 838 -21.87 -27.18 -25.25
CA GLN A 838 -23.18 -26.75 -24.77
C GLN A 838 -23.26 -26.99 -23.27
N LEU A 839 -23.16 -25.93 -22.49
CA LEU A 839 -23.07 -25.99 -21.04
C LEU A 839 -24.28 -25.32 -20.40
N PRO A 840 -24.78 -25.78 -19.23
CA PRO A 840 -25.80 -25.06 -18.49
C PRO A 840 -25.33 -23.64 -18.17
N ALA A 841 -26.03 -22.62 -18.68
CA ALA A 841 -25.59 -21.23 -18.59
C ALA A 841 -25.40 -20.79 -17.13
N TYR A 842 -26.34 -21.16 -16.25
CA TYR A 842 -26.26 -20.89 -14.82
C TYR A 842 -24.94 -21.38 -14.20
N LEU A 843 -24.62 -22.67 -14.38
CA LEU A 843 -23.44 -23.28 -13.78
C LEU A 843 -22.14 -22.72 -14.35
N TRP A 844 -22.11 -22.40 -15.64
CA TRP A 844 -20.94 -21.77 -16.26
C TRP A 844 -20.66 -20.38 -15.68
N PHE A 845 -21.69 -19.52 -15.56
CA PHE A 845 -21.51 -18.19 -14.95
C PHE A 845 -21.30 -18.26 -13.44
N GLU A 846 -21.88 -19.24 -12.75
CA GLU A 846 -21.56 -19.51 -11.34
C GLU A 846 -20.08 -19.85 -11.16
N LEU A 847 -19.54 -20.75 -12.01
CA LEU A 847 -18.12 -21.08 -12.02
C LEU A 847 -17.25 -19.84 -12.26
N LEU A 848 -17.52 -19.07 -13.32
CA LEU A 848 -16.73 -17.87 -13.65
C LEU A 848 -16.77 -16.82 -12.54
N THR A 849 -17.94 -16.56 -11.97
CA THR A 849 -18.10 -15.56 -10.91
C THR A 849 -17.49 -16.01 -9.59
N ALA A 850 -17.61 -17.30 -9.22
CA ALA A 850 -16.98 -17.86 -8.04
C ALA A 850 -15.45 -17.79 -8.13
N VAL A 851 -14.88 -18.17 -9.28
CA VAL A 851 -13.43 -18.12 -9.51
C VAL A 851 -12.91 -16.68 -9.53
N ALA A 852 -13.62 -15.76 -10.18
CA ALA A 852 -13.24 -14.35 -10.19
C ALA A 852 -13.28 -13.72 -8.77
N ALA A 853 -14.26 -14.13 -7.96
CA ALA A 853 -14.37 -13.75 -6.56
C ALA A 853 -13.31 -14.42 -5.67
N GLY A 854 -12.72 -15.54 -6.08
CA GLY A 854 -11.79 -16.33 -5.25
C GLY A 854 -12.49 -17.33 -4.33
N GLN A 855 -13.74 -17.69 -4.62
CA GLN A 855 -14.53 -18.67 -3.87
C GLN A 855 -14.30 -20.07 -4.41
N TYR A 856 -13.12 -20.62 -4.13
CA TYR A 856 -12.69 -21.90 -4.70
C TYR A 856 -13.64 -23.05 -4.35
N ARG A 857 -14.26 -23.08 -3.17
CA ARG A 857 -15.20 -24.16 -2.81
C ARG A 857 -16.43 -24.16 -3.73
N GLN A 858 -17.07 -22.99 -3.90
CA GLN A 858 -18.23 -22.85 -4.78
C GLN A 858 -17.85 -23.09 -6.26
N ALA A 859 -16.67 -22.66 -6.67
CA ALA A 859 -16.16 -22.94 -8.01
C ALA A 859 -15.99 -24.45 -8.26
N GLN A 860 -15.48 -25.21 -7.28
CA GLN A 860 -15.37 -26.66 -7.39
C GLN A 860 -16.73 -27.35 -7.47
N GLU A 861 -17.70 -26.90 -6.67
CA GLU A 861 -19.09 -27.40 -6.71
C GLU A 861 -19.75 -27.15 -8.08
N ALA A 862 -19.59 -25.96 -8.64
CA ALA A 862 -20.10 -25.61 -9.96
C ALA A 862 -19.43 -26.43 -11.08
N ALA A 863 -18.10 -26.59 -11.03
CA ALA A 863 -17.36 -27.42 -11.99
C ALA A 863 -17.81 -28.89 -11.94
N GLU A 864 -18.00 -29.43 -10.73
CA GLU A 864 -18.49 -30.79 -10.53
C GLU A 864 -19.94 -30.96 -11.04
N ALA A 865 -20.81 -29.98 -10.82
CA ALA A 865 -22.17 -29.99 -11.34
C ALA A 865 -22.21 -30.00 -12.88
N ILE A 866 -21.34 -29.22 -13.54
CA ILE A 866 -21.19 -29.23 -15.01
C ILE A 866 -20.76 -30.62 -15.48
N ARG A 867 -19.79 -31.24 -14.80
CA ARG A 867 -19.31 -32.59 -15.17
C ARG A 867 -20.40 -33.64 -15.04
N ARG A 868 -21.20 -33.61 -13.97
CA ARG A 868 -22.35 -34.52 -13.81
C ARG A 868 -23.36 -34.35 -14.94
N PHE A 869 -23.70 -33.10 -15.28
CA PHE A 869 -24.58 -32.81 -16.42
C PHE A 869 -24.04 -33.41 -17.73
N LEU A 870 -22.76 -33.20 -18.04
CA LEU A 870 -22.13 -33.74 -19.25
C LEU A 870 -22.13 -35.28 -19.27
N HIS A 871 -21.95 -35.91 -18.10
CA HIS A 871 -22.01 -37.35 -17.97
C HIS A 871 -23.42 -37.90 -18.19
N GLU A 872 -24.43 -37.30 -17.56
CA GLU A 872 -25.83 -37.68 -17.72
C GLU A 872 -26.31 -37.50 -19.18
N GLU A 873 -25.93 -36.41 -19.86
CA GLU A 873 -26.24 -36.21 -21.27
C GLU A 873 -25.56 -37.26 -22.16
N ARG A 874 -24.30 -37.63 -21.85
CA ARG A 874 -23.61 -38.72 -22.55
C ARG A 874 -24.34 -40.05 -22.38
N GLU A 875 -24.78 -40.39 -21.16
CA GLU A 875 -25.52 -41.62 -20.88
C GLU A 875 -26.88 -41.66 -21.60
N ARG A 876 -27.58 -40.51 -21.71
CA ARG A 876 -28.83 -40.40 -22.48
C ARG A 876 -28.62 -40.69 -23.98
N LEU A 877 -27.49 -40.28 -24.53
CA LEU A 877 -27.14 -40.50 -25.95
C LEU A 877 -26.60 -41.90 -26.24
N LEU A 878 -25.95 -42.53 -25.25
CA LEU A 878 -25.36 -43.87 -25.35
C LEU A 878 -26.05 -44.89 -24.42
N PRO A 879 -27.30 -45.32 -24.71
CA PRO A 879 -27.88 -46.46 -23.99
C PRO A 879 -27.05 -47.72 -24.22
N ALA A 880 -26.99 -48.62 -23.23
CA ALA A 880 -26.14 -49.83 -23.25
C ALA A 880 -26.30 -50.74 -24.50
N SER A 881 -27.39 -50.59 -25.26
CA SER A 881 -27.67 -51.30 -26.50
C SER A 881 -26.96 -50.74 -27.75
N LEU A 882 -26.27 -49.61 -27.66
CA LEU A 882 -25.74 -48.89 -28.82
C LEU A 882 -24.62 -49.61 -29.59
N PRO A 883 -23.66 -50.32 -28.94
CA PRO A 883 -22.67 -51.12 -29.67
C PRO A 883 -23.31 -52.22 -30.51
N VAL A 884 -24.37 -52.85 -29.99
CA VAL A 884 -25.17 -53.85 -30.70
C VAL A 884 -25.94 -53.21 -31.86
N ALA A 885 -26.54 -52.04 -31.65
CA ALA A 885 -27.27 -51.30 -32.68
C ALA A 885 -26.33 -50.80 -33.80
N LEU A 886 -25.11 -50.36 -33.46
CA LEU A 886 -24.10 -49.90 -34.41
C LEU A 886 -23.52 -51.08 -35.20
N ALA A 887 -23.25 -52.22 -34.56
CA ALA A 887 -22.85 -53.46 -35.23
C ALA A 887 -23.95 -53.98 -36.17
N GLN A 888 -25.22 -53.93 -35.75
CA GLN A 888 -26.36 -54.29 -36.60
C GLN A 888 -26.54 -53.32 -37.77
N ALA A 889 -26.35 -52.01 -37.55
CA ALA A 889 -26.48 -51.00 -38.58
C ALA A 889 -25.36 -51.11 -39.63
N VAL A 890 -24.10 -51.24 -39.21
CA VAL A 890 -22.96 -51.48 -40.11
C VAL A 890 -23.10 -52.82 -40.82
N GLY A 891 -23.50 -53.89 -40.11
CA GLY A 891 -23.78 -55.19 -40.70
C GLY A 891 -24.90 -55.14 -41.75
N SER A 892 -25.92 -54.30 -41.54
CA SER A 892 -26.98 -54.05 -42.52
C SER A 892 -26.50 -53.27 -43.75
N GLU A 893 -25.60 -52.28 -43.60
CA GLU A 893 -24.99 -51.58 -44.74
C GLU A 893 -24.08 -52.49 -45.57
N VAL A 894 -23.27 -53.34 -44.92
CA VAL A 894 -22.40 -54.33 -45.59
C VAL A 894 -23.24 -55.39 -46.29
N GLY A 895 -24.32 -55.88 -45.67
CA GLY A 895 -25.25 -56.82 -46.29
C GLY A 895 -26.03 -56.23 -47.48
N LEU A 896 -26.42 -54.96 -47.41
CA LEU A 896 -27.14 -54.23 -48.46
C LEU A 896 -26.24 -53.66 -49.57
N SER A 897 -24.91 -53.78 -49.42
CA SER A 897 -23.93 -53.41 -50.45
C SER A 897 -23.45 -54.61 -51.28
N ALA A 898 -23.92 -55.82 -50.97
CA ALA A 898 -23.69 -57.01 -51.80
C ALA A 898 -24.39 -56.89 -53.17
N PRO A 899 -23.74 -57.33 -54.28
CA PRO A 899 -24.30 -57.22 -55.62
C PRO A 899 -25.56 -58.10 -55.78
N GLY A 900 -26.71 -57.47 -56.02
CA GLY A 900 -27.98 -58.15 -56.32
C GLY A 900 -29.07 -58.04 -55.24
N SER A 901 -28.79 -57.46 -54.07
CA SER A 901 -29.75 -57.38 -52.96
C SER A 901 -30.08 -55.93 -52.55
N GLY A 902 -31.18 -55.38 -53.06
CA GLY A 902 -31.91 -54.30 -52.37
C GLY A 902 -32.35 -53.12 -53.24
N LEU A 903 -33.64 -52.78 -53.14
CA LEU A 903 -34.21 -51.51 -53.61
C LEU A 903 -33.43 -50.32 -52.99
N LEU A 904 -33.19 -49.26 -53.78
CA LEU A 904 -32.47 -48.04 -53.36
C LEU A 904 -32.93 -47.47 -52.01
N ALA A 905 -34.23 -47.61 -51.69
CA ALA A 905 -34.82 -47.17 -50.43
C ALA A 905 -34.22 -47.86 -49.18
N PHE A 906 -33.85 -49.14 -49.25
CA PHE A 906 -33.26 -49.86 -48.11
C PHE A 906 -31.79 -49.49 -47.89
N ARG A 907 -31.04 -49.24 -48.97
CA ARG A 907 -29.67 -48.70 -48.87
C ARG A 907 -29.65 -47.30 -48.26
N TRP A 908 -30.61 -46.46 -48.65
CA TRP A 908 -30.79 -45.14 -48.05
C TRP A 908 -31.15 -45.21 -46.56
N LEU A 909 -32.04 -46.14 -46.16
CA LEU A 909 -32.41 -46.33 -44.75
C LEU A 909 -31.24 -46.86 -43.90
N GLY A 910 -30.44 -47.80 -44.44
CA GLY A 910 -29.23 -48.31 -43.81
C GLY A 910 -28.20 -47.20 -43.58
N HIS A 911 -27.93 -46.41 -44.63
CA HIS A 911 -27.04 -45.26 -44.57
C HIS A 911 -27.51 -44.16 -43.62
N TRP A 912 -28.81 -43.87 -43.60
CA TRP A 912 -29.38 -42.89 -42.67
C TRP A 912 -29.26 -43.37 -41.21
N LYS A 913 -29.48 -44.68 -40.95
CA LYS A 913 -29.30 -45.25 -39.61
C LYS A 913 -27.84 -45.24 -39.17
N THR A 914 -26.89 -45.63 -40.03
CA THR A 914 -25.47 -45.56 -39.69
C THR A 914 -25.02 -44.12 -39.49
N ALA A 915 -25.40 -43.18 -40.38
CA ALA A 915 -25.09 -41.76 -40.24
C ALA A 915 -25.65 -41.14 -38.93
N ARG A 916 -26.85 -41.51 -38.52
CA ARG A 916 -27.45 -41.02 -37.27
C ARG A 916 -26.77 -41.61 -36.02
N LEU A 917 -26.39 -42.88 -36.07
CA LEU A 917 -25.66 -43.54 -34.98
C LEU A 917 -24.23 -43.02 -34.88
N THR A 918 -23.53 -42.78 -36.00
CA THR A 918 -22.21 -42.16 -36.01
C THR A 918 -22.27 -40.72 -35.48
N GLN A 919 -23.27 -39.93 -35.88
CA GLN A 919 -23.46 -38.58 -35.33
C GLN A 919 -23.70 -38.59 -33.82
N SER A 920 -24.51 -39.54 -33.32
CA SER A 920 -24.78 -39.68 -31.87
C SER A 920 -23.52 -40.11 -31.12
N TRP A 921 -22.72 -41.00 -31.70
CA TRP A 921 -21.43 -41.42 -31.17
C TRP A 921 -20.41 -40.27 -31.12
N GLU A 922 -20.27 -39.50 -32.21
CA GLU A 922 -19.41 -38.31 -32.27
C GLU A 922 -19.80 -37.26 -31.22
N HIS A 923 -21.10 -37.05 -31.02
CA HIS A 923 -21.60 -36.13 -30.00
C HIS A 923 -21.28 -36.63 -28.59
N ALA A 924 -21.49 -37.91 -28.31
CA ALA A 924 -21.14 -38.52 -27.02
C ALA A 924 -19.63 -38.48 -26.72
N GLN A 925 -18.79 -38.63 -27.74
CA GLN A 925 -17.33 -38.45 -27.61
C GLN A 925 -16.96 -36.99 -27.31
N THR A 926 -17.66 -36.03 -27.92
CA THR A 926 -17.48 -34.59 -27.62
C THR A 926 -17.85 -34.28 -26.16
N LEU A 927 -18.93 -34.87 -25.63
CA LEU A 927 -19.33 -34.72 -24.23
C LEU A 927 -18.33 -35.37 -23.26
N ARG A 928 -17.75 -36.52 -23.62
CA ARG A 928 -16.66 -37.13 -22.84
C ARG A 928 -15.44 -36.20 -22.76
N LEU A 929 -15.00 -35.67 -23.90
CA LEU A 929 -13.87 -34.74 -23.94
C LEU A 929 -14.18 -33.46 -23.14
N ALA A 930 -15.40 -32.93 -23.24
CA ALA A 930 -15.85 -31.83 -22.40
C ALA A 930 -15.75 -32.16 -20.91
N ALA A 931 -16.22 -33.35 -20.49
CA ALA A 931 -16.14 -33.75 -19.08
C ALA A 931 -14.69 -33.89 -18.59
N ALA A 932 -13.76 -34.35 -19.45
CA ALA A 932 -12.33 -34.41 -19.17
C ALA A 932 -11.71 -33.00 -19.05
N ASP A 933 -12.07 -32.08 -19.95
CA ASP A 933 -11.64 -30.68 -19.93
C ASP A 933 -12.12 -29.93 -18.68
N PHE A 934 -13.35 -30.18 -18.23
CA PHE A 934 -13.88 -29.61 -16.99
C PHE A 934 -13.28 -30.26 -15.73
N ALA A 935 -12.90 -31.54 -15.80
CA ALA A 935 -12.07 -32.17 -14.76
C ALA A 935 -10.68 -31.51 -14.71
N LEU A 936 -10.05 -31.24 -15.86
CA LEU A 936 -8.80 -30.48 -15.91
C LEU A 936 -8.95 -29.09 -15.26
N LEU A 937 -9.99 -28.32 -15.63
CA LEU A 937 -10.24 -27.00 -15.01
C LEU A 937 -10.40 -27.08 -13.49
N SER A 938 -11.17 -28.06 -12.99
CA SER A 938 -11.32 -28.30 -11.55
C SER A 938 -9.96 -28.66 -10.90
N GLY A 939 -9.15 -29.48 -11.55
CA GLY A 939 -7.79 -29.80 -11.12
C GLY A 939 -6.86 -28.57 -11.06
N LEU A 940 -6.94 -27.68 -12.06
CA LEU A 940 -6.19 -26.42 -12.10
C LEU A 940 -6.61 -25.48 -10.97
N LEU A 941 -7.91 -25.35 -10.71
CA LEU A 941 -8.45 -24.54 -9.59
C LEU A 941 -8.05 -25.12 -8.22
N ALA A 942 -7.95 -26.44 -8.12
CA ALA A 942 -7.45 -27.11 -6.91
C ALA A 942 -5.95 -26.85 -6.71
N LEU A 943 -5.14 -26.85 -7.79
CA LEU A 943 -3.74 -26.43 -7.72
C LEU A 943 -3.61 -24.94 -7.35
N GLU A 944 -4.45 -24.06 -7.89
CA GLU A 944 -4.46 -22.63 -7.58
C GLU A 944 -4.73 -22.38 -6.09
N SER A 945 -5.76 -23.02 -5.54
CA SER A 945 -6.10 -22.95 -4.10
C SER A 945 -5.13 -23.71 -3.19
N GLY A 946 -4.35 -24.66 -3.73
CA GLY A 946 -3.40 -25.47 -2.97
C GLY A 946 -3.99 -26.74 -2.37
N ASP A 947 -5.19 -27.15 -2.77
CA ASP A 947 -5.75 -28.47 -2.46
C ASP A 947 -5.15 -29.54 -3.38
N PHE A 948 -3.95 -30.01 -3.03
CA PHE A 948 -3.23 -31.01 -3.81
C PHE A 948 -3.91 -32.39 -3.82
N ALA A 949 -4.73 -32.69 -2.82
CA ALA A 949 -5.45 -33.96 -2.74
C ALA A 949 -6.58 -33.99 -3.77
N LEU A 950 -7.40 -32.93 -3.81
CA LEU A 950 -8.42 -32.75 -4.83
C LEU A 950 -7.81 -32.65 -6.23
N ALA A 951 -6.75 -31.86 -6.40
CA ALA A 951 -6.06 -31.72 -7.68
C ALA A 951 -5.61 -33.08 -8.23
N ARG A 952 -4.96 -33.92 -7.40
CA ARG A 952 -4.51 -35.25 -7.85
C ARG A 952 -5.68 -36.13 -8.29
N ARG A 953 -6.76 -36.17 -7.51
CA ARG A 953 -7.94 -36.97 -7.82
C ARG A 953 -8.53 -36.55 -9.18
N VAL A 954 -8.84 -35.27 -9.33
CA VAL A 954 -9.55 -34.79 -10.52
C VAL A 954 -8.66 -34.79 -11.77
N LEU A 955 -7.36 -34.50 -11.64
CA LEU A 955 -6.42 -34.63 -12.77
C LEU A 955 -6.26 -36.08 -13.23
N THR A 956 -6.35 -37.06 -12.31
CA THR A 956 -6.36 -38.49 -12.67
C THR A 956 -7.67 -38.88 -13.39
N GLU A 957 -8.80 -38.28 -12.99
CA GLU A 957 -10.08 -38.46 -13.69
C GLU A 957 -10.04 -37.84 -15.11
N ALA A 958 -9.43 -36.67 -15.27
CA ALA A 958 -9.20 -36.05 -16.59
C ALA A 958 -8.32 -36.93 -17.48
N ASP A 959 -7.23 -37.48 -16.93
CA ASP A 959 -6.30 -38.38 -17.63
C ASP A 959 -7.01 -39.61 -18.21
N ARG A 960 -7.83 -40.29 -17.39
CA ARG A 960 -8.68 -41.40 -17.86
C ARG A 960 -9.65 -40.95 -18.95
N GLY A 961 -10.25 -39.77 -18.75
CA GLY A 961 -11.16 -39.14 -19.70
C GLY A 961 -10.53 -38.88 -21.07
N TYR A 962 -9.21 -38.73 -21.17
CA TYR A 962 -8.50 -38.62 -22.46
C TYR A 962 -8.04 -39.97 -23.03
N HIS A 963 -7.74 -40.97 -22.20
CA HIS A 963 -7.13 -42.25 -22.60
C HIS A 963 -8.09 -43.38 -23.03
N GLU A 964 -9.39 -43.27 -22.77
CA GLU A 964 -10.33 -44.42 -22.89
C GLU A 964 -10.55 -45.02 -24.31
N GLU A 965 -10.06 -44.44 -25.41
CA GLU A 965 -10.08 -45.09 -26.75
C GLU A 965 -9.26 -44.26 -27.76
N GLU A 966 -8.04 -44.71 -28.09
CA GLU A 966 -7.13 -44.01 -29.02
C GLU A 966 -7.62 -44.11 -30.48
N ALA A 967 -7.92 -42.97 -31.10
CA ALA A 967 -7.59 -42.78 -32.50
C ALA A 967 -6.15 -42.25 -32.56
N PRO A 968 -5.18 -42.95 -33.19
CA PRO A 968 -3.81 -42.48 -33.26
C PRO A 968 -3.74 -41.12 -33.97
N GLY A 969 -3.36 -40.05 -33.24
CA GLY A 969 -3.07 -38.72 -33.78
C GLY A 969 -3.97 -37.54 -33.35
N SER A 970 -4.92 -37.69 -32.41
CA SER A 970 -5.71 -36.53 -31.94
C SER A 970 -4.92 -35.67 -30.92
N ASN A 971 -4.75 -34.38 -31.24
CA ASN A 971 -3.83 -33.48 -30.55
C ASN A 971 -4.56 -32.54 -29.56
N HIS A 972 -5.29 -33.09 -28.59
CA HIS A 972 -6.15 -32.27 -27.74
C HIS A 972 -5.36 -31.30 -26.82
N PRO A 973 -5.66 -29.99 -26.84
CA PRO A 973 -4.91 -28.99 -26.06
C PRO A 973 -5.07 -29.15 -24.55
N GLY A 974 -6.21 -29.64 -24.07
CA GLY A 974 -6.42 -29.98 -22.65
C GLY A 974 -5.44 -31.06 -22.16
N ARG A 975 -5.09 -32.04 -23.00
CA ARG A 975 -4.11 -33.08 -22.65
C ARG A 975 -2.69 -32.52 -22.46
N HIS A 976 -2.27 -31.60 -23.34
CA HIS A 976 -0.97 -30.90 -23.18
C HIS A 976 -0.91 -30.11 -21.88
N LEU A 977 -2.01 -29.44 -21.54
CA LEU A 977 -2.13 -28.71 -20.27
C LEU A 977 -2.07 -29.66 -19.08
N LEU A 978 -2.79 -30.78 -19.12
CA LEU A 978 -2.77 -31.81 -18.09
C LEU A 978 -1.34 -32.32 -17.83
N GLU A 979 -0.62 -32.69 -18.89
CA GLU A 979 0.76 -33.19 -18.80
C GLU A 979 1.72 -32.16 -18.19
N ARG A 980 1.54 -30.87 -18.51
CA ARG A 980 2.33 -29.76 -17.93
C ARG A 980 2.02 -29.55 -16.45
N TYR A 981 0.76 -29.40 -16.08
CA TYR A 981 0.35 -29.07 -14.70
C TYR A 981 0.47 -30.24 -13.73
N ARG A 982 0.42 -31.49 -14.22
CA ARG A 982 0.68 -32.69 -13.39
C ARG A 982 2.07 -32.66 -12.76
N LYS A 983 3.06 -32.03 -13.42
CA LYS A 983 4.43 -31.84 -12.89
C LYS A 983 4.48 -30.95 -11.65
N LEU A 984 3.46 -30.13 -11.41
CA LEU A 984 3.38 -29.24 -10.25
C LEU A 984 2.79 -29.93 -9.01
N LEU A 985 2.31 -31.17 -9.12
CA LEU A 985 1.84 -31.93 -7.97
C LEU A 985 3.06 -32.35 -7.13
N PRO A 986 3.08 -32.07 -5.81
CA PRO A 986 4.12 -32.63 -4.96
C PRO A 986 4.07 -34.17 -5.00
N GLU A 987 5.18 -34.85 -4.76
CA GLU A 987 5.16 -36.31 -4.60
C GLU A 987 4.12 -36.70 -3.55
N PRO A 988 3.30 -37.75 -3.77
CA PRO A 988 2.39 -38.22 -2.73
C PRO A 988 3.25 -38.53 -1.50
N PRO A 989 2.82 -38.14 -0.29
CA PRO A 989 3.56 -38.49 0.91
C PRO A 989 3.77 -39.99 0.89
N LEU A 990 5.03 -40.42 0.77
CA LEU A 990 5.42 -41.82 0.80
C LEU A 990 4.73 -42.41 2.02
N LYS A 991 3.83 -43.35 1.75
CA LYS A 991 3.01 -44.08 2.69
C LYS A 991 3.71 -44.24 4.05
N ALA A 992 3.12 -43.65 5.10
CA ALA A 992 3.05 -44.24 6.44
C ALA A 992 2.16 -45.52 6.44
N ALA A 993 2.30 -46.33 5.38
CA ALA A 993 1.59 -47.56 5.05
C ALA A 993 2.48 -48.46 4.16
N LEU A 994 3.79 -48.42 4.41
CA LEU A 994 4.66 -49.58 4.62
C LEU A 994 5.08 -49.52 6.10
#